data_AF-A0A2V3U6I1-F1
#
_entry.id   AF-A0A2V3U6I1-F1
#
_cell.length_a   1.000
_cell.length_b   1.000
_cell.length_c   1.000
_cell.angle_alpha   90.00
_cell.angle_beta   90.00
_cell.angle_gamma   90.00
#
_symmetry.space_group_name_H-M   'P 1'
#
loop_
_entity.id
_entity.type
_entity.pdbx_description
1 polymer ?
#
loop_
_entity_poly.entity_id
_entity_poly.type
_entity_poly.pdbx_seq_one_letter_code
_entity_poly.pdbx_strand_id
1 'polypeptide(L)'
;MQSWPTPNVGILGRWAPGIDSDAENEEAHRLVEDVVIQVFGRAAGIAERIRGDSPRRLYAFRCRDPKSPDAWVRTRHLAYRLAGEDDLDPIHKIDVIGIGNQYVIAGTHPSGAPYKWASGYDLADMVAADELERVDDAAIARFLEAFEEELTARGGVIINRRGGAAPGEERDHSAEDPIFPVRDIFDGLDRIPNSEANFPSRDDFVSILAKIRAALGSEAEGNREHVEAWATENPEWCPPEYFDKAWESLSRGVRVGRYALDEVFRRHGVFTSARADFPDDAHEVSKLIRADIEARKTAEAAAIDLFASTYVVSDVNYCRNEGTLQLRRREKPDSAFKGVDWWRYWDSDPNTAVLDAIHATGKYPATEKGFYAFLRDVRKRHPTCFFSGETLDPRYDRGVVVVEERPQGKPSHRLNMRFQSPVILAARQSPRCQKQAASDLETLLEFIGRVFGPDTNYELDTLAYMVQSGKRPGHLLFLVGEPGVGKSTYNHMLTAMFDGIGQGMGGQIDGTKLVNEGARRFALARVEGCRILSIKELPKGSTAHTMAQITSTLKQMVDPGADGDYFQIERKGKDIETVRNFMRVVITSNYETSLRVEENDRRIFYVRCGITIANKPDLAYYDRLNEVVSKPERLATLWRYLKTRDVRDYKPAKAPPVSDGKLEAQVTAMANPWERYAAAAIWLLRVSGREMFDVRELSDLMGALGDNEYRNTGGAVNDRSDFDFRAAKGPAQAALRYLSGQADKVGGGKDGRGYKIEGGTKRLPVIYALKGTKVAHRLASAGRDDVLDALDRDRDRNRLREDHPMQRFAGPVRLPES
;
A
#
# COMPACT_ATOMS: atom_id res chain seq x y z
N MET A 1 -14.83 -81.45 -14.55
CA MET A 1 -14.50 -80.05 -14.93
C MET A 1 -13.06 -79.81 -14.50
N GLN A 2 -12.15 -79.58 -15.44
CA GLN A 2 -10.80 -79.11 -15.10
C GLN A 2 -10.93 -77.68 -14.56
N SER A 3 -10.55 -77.45 -13.30
CA SER A 3 -10.46 -76.11 -12.75
C SER A 3 -9.21 -75.43 -13.31
N TRP A 4 -9.35 -74.20 -13.81
CA TRP A 4 -8.20 -73.40 -14.22
C TRP A 4 -7.26 -73.16 -13.03
N PRO A 5 -5.93 -73.09 -13.25
CA PRO A 5 -4.95 -72.87 -12.18
C PRO A 5 -5.03 -71.47 -11.57
N THR A 6 -5.77 -70.55 -12.20
CA THR A 6 -5.96 -69.16 -11.76
C THR A 6 -7.45 -68.80 -11.72
N PRO A 7 -7.86 -67.84 -10.87
CA PRO A 7 -9.25 -67.39 -10.77
C PRO A 7 -9.77 -66.70 -12.03
N ASN A 8 -8.87 -66.19 -12.89
CA ASN A 8 -9.17 -65.55 -14.16
C ASN A 8 -8.39 -66.22 -15.31
N VAL A 9 -8.95 -66.21 -16.51
CA VAL A 9 -8.34 -66.75 -17.74
C VAL A 9 -8.18 -65.61 -18.74
N GLY A 10 -6.99 -65.44 -19.29
CA GLY A 10 -6.69 -64.46 -20.34
C GLY A 10 -6.43 -65.10 -21.69
N ILE A 11 -6.61 -64.33 -22.76
CA ILE A 11 -6.19 -64.68 -24.12
C ILE A 11 -5.16 -63.68 -24.62
N LEU A 12 -4.13 -64.17 -25.30
CA LEU A 12 -3.11 -63.32 -25.92
C LEU A 12 -3.67 -62.65 -27.17
N GLY A 13 -3.46 -61.34 -27.32
CA GLY A 13 -3.91 -60.55 -28.46
C GLY A 13 -3.30 -61.00 -29.80
N ARG A 14 -2.21 -61.77 -29.77
CA ARG A 14 -1.66 -62.47 -30.93
C ARG A 14 -2.67 -63.42 -31.61
N TRP A 15 -3.54 -64.06 -30.84
CA TRP A 15 -4.52 -65.03 -31.36
C TRP A 15 -5.88 -64.41 -31.59
N ALA A 16 -6.33 -63.63 -30.61
CA ALA A 16 -7.60 -62.91 -30.65
C ALA A 16 -7.31 -61.44 -30.30
N PRO A 17 -7.02 -60.59 -31.30
CA PRO A 17 -6.85 -59.17 -31.04
C PRO A 17 -8.18 -58.55 -30.60
N GLY A 18 -8.10 -57.55 -29.72
CA GLY A 18 -9.28 -56.90 -29.15
C GLY A 18 -9.21 -55.39 -29.20
N ILE A 19 -10.36 -54.73 -29.27
CA ILE A 19 -10.53 -53.30 -29.05
C ILE A 19 -11.24 -53.15 -27.69
N ASP A 20 -10.51 -52.76 -26.66
CA ASP A 20 -11.04 -52.51 -25.32
C ASP A 20 -11.41 -51.02 -25.21
N SER A 21 -12.70 -50.75 -25.07
CA SER A 21 -13.29 -49.42 -24.96
C SER A 21 -13.60 -49.12 -23.51
N ASP A 22 -12.79 -48.23 -22.93
CA ASP A 22 -13.01 -47.63 -21.62
C ASP A 22 -13.86 -46.35 -21.75
N ALA A 23 -15.04 -46.47 -22.36
CA ALA A 23 -16.04 -45.40 -22.38
C ALA A 23 -16.59 -45.16 -20.95
N GLU A 24 -16.66 -43.89 -20.52
CA GLU A 24 -17.17 -43.53 -19.20
C GLU A 24 -18.64 -43.10 -19.22
N ASN A 25 -19.21 -42.88 -20.41
CA ASN A 25 -20.61 -42.57 -20.63
C ASN A 25 -21.15 -43.30 -21.89
N GLU A 26 -22.48 -43.28 -22.03
CA GLU A 26 -23.21 -43.96 -23.10
C GLU A 26 -22.95 -43.36 -24.49
N GLU A 27 -22.69 -42.05 -24.57
CA GLU A 27 -22.41 -41.38 -25.84
C GLU A 27 -21.06 -41.81 -26.43
N ALA A 28 -20.03 -41.90 -25.58
CA ALA A 28 -18.71 -42.40 -25.95
C ALA A 28 -18.77 -43.88 -26.36
N HIS A 29 -19.60 -44.70 -25.70
CA HIS A 29 -19.84 -46.08 -26.11
C HIS A 29 -20.42 -46.15 -27.52
N ARG A 30 -21.49 -45.39 -27.80
CA ARG A 30 -22.14 -45.37 -29.12
C ARG A 30 -21.20 -44.91 -30.22
N LEU A 31 -20.35 -43.91 -29.95
CA LEU A 31 -19.33 -43.48 -30.90
C LEU A 31 -18.41 -44.65 -31.31
N VAL A 32 -17.90 -45.41 -30.34
CA VAL A 32 -17.03 -46.56 -30.64
C VAL A 32 -17.79 -47.65 -31.38
N GLU A 33 -19.02 -47.96 -30.94
CA GLU A 33 -19.88 -48.96 -31.58
C GLU A 33 -20.20 -48.60 -33.04
N ASP A 34 -20.59 -47.36 -33.30
CA ASP A 34 -20.90 -46.85 -34.64
C ASP A 34 -19.70 -47.06 -35.59
N VAL A 35 -18.49 -46.77 -35.11
CA VAL A 35 -17.25 -46.91 -35.91
C VAL A 35 -16.86 -48.37 -36.11
N VAL A 36 -17.03 -49.23 -35.09
CA VAL A 36 -16.83 -50.68 -35.22
C VAL A 36 -17.78 -51.23 -36.30
N ILE A 37 -19.06 -50.85 -36.26
CA ILE A 37 -20.06 -51.26 -37.24
C ILE A 37 -19.75 -50.68 -38.63
N GLN A 38 -19.29 -49.44 -38.72
CA GLN A 38 -18.93 -48.79 -39.98
C GLN A 38 -17.77 -49.50 -40.68
N VAL A 39 -16.73 -49.88 -39.92
CA VAL A 39 -15.47 -50.38 -40.48
C VAL A 39 -15.51 -51.88 -40.75
N PHE A 40 -16.11 -52.66 -39.84
CA PHE A 40 -16.17 -54.12 -39.97
C PHE A 40 -17.49 -54.59 -40.55
N GLY A 41 -18.56 -53.80 -40.44
CA GLY A 41 -19.89 -54.13 -40.91
C GLY A 41 -20.78 -54.71 -39.79
N ARG A 42 -22.08 -54.40 -39.84
CA ARG A 42 -23.07 -54.89 -38.85
C ARG A 42 -23.19 -56.43 -38.79
N ALA A 43 -22.85 -57.12 -39.88
CA ALA A 43 -22.91 -58.57 -39.98
C ALA A 43 -21.56 -59.26 -39.70
N ALA A 44 -20.51 -58.50 -39.36
CA ALA A 44 -19.23 -59.08 -38.98
C ALA A 44 -19.37 -59.87 -37.68
N GLY A 45 -18.76 -61.05 -37.62
CA GLY A 45 -18.72 -61.82 -36.39
C GLY A 45 -17.74 -61.19 -35.39
N ILE A 46 -18.25 -60.36 -34.51
CA ILE A 46 -17.46 -59.68 -33.48
C ILE A 46 -17.96 -60.17 -32.13
N ALA A 47 -17.08 -60.77 -31.33
CA ALA A 47 -17.46 -61.14 -29.97
C ALA A 47 -17.43 -59.91 -29.07
N GLU A 48 -18.50 -59.68 -28.32
CA GLU A 48 -18.65 -58.49 -27.47
C GLU A 48 -18.66 -58.89 -25.98
N ARG A 49 -17.72 -58.34 -25.22
CA ARG A 49 -17.65 -58.51 -23.77
C ARG A 49 -18.29 -57.32 -23.08
N ILE A 50 -19.24 -57.60 -22.20
CA ILE A 50 -19.95 -56.63 -21.37
C ILE A 50 -19.53 -56.73 -19.90
N ARG A 51 -19.61 -55.61 -19.18
CA ARG A 51 -19.25 -55.52 -17.76
C ARG A 51 -20.39 -54.90 -16.93
N GLY A 52 -21.36 -55.73 -16.55
CA GLY A 52 -22.57 -55.24 -15.87
C GLY A 52 -23.29 -54.18 -16.71
N ASP A 53 -23.78 -53.13 -16.06
CA ASP A 53 -24.45 -51.98 -16.71
C ASP A 53 -23.46 -50.87 -17.13
N SER A 54 -22.15 -51.12 -17.09
CA SER A 54 -21.13 -50.15 -17.47
C SER A 54 -21.13 -49.91 -18.98
N PRO A 55 -20.88 -48.68 -19.48
CA PRO A 55 -20.75 -48.40 -20.92
C PRO A 55 -19.48 -48.98 -21.56
N ARG A 56 -18.58 -49.59 -20.77
CA ARG A 56 -17.34 -50.19 -21.26
C ARG A 56 -17.58 -51.51 -21.99
N ARG A 57 -16.85 -51.71 -23.08
CA ARG A 57 -16.97 -52.88 -23.97
C ARG A 57 -15.61 -53.37 -24.43
N LEU A 58 -15.50 -54.66 -24.70
CA LEU A 58 -14.39 -55.19 -25.48
C LEU A 58 -14.94 -55.91 -26.71
N TYR A 59 -14.41 -55.56 -27.88
CA TYR A 59 -14.72 -56.18 -29.16
C TYR A 59 -13.56 -57.08 -29.57
N ALA A 60 -13.79 -58.39 -29.63
CA ALA A 60 -12.78 -59.39 -29.93
C ALA A 60 -12.93 -59.93 -31.35
N PHE A 61 -11.79 -60.11 -32.00
CA PHE A 61 -11.66 -60.56 -33.38
C PHE A 61 -10.75 -61.78 -33.47
N ARG A 62 -10.62 -62.37 -34.66
CA ARG A 62 -9.63 -63.41 -34.96
C ARG A 62 -8.43 -62.80 -35.67
N CYS A 63 -7.21 -63.12 -35.25
CA CYS A 63 -6.02 -62.75 -36.03
C CYS A 63 -6.03 -63.49 -37.37
N ARG A 64 -5.74 -62.79 -38.48
CA ARG A 64 -5.73 -63.40 -39.82
C ARG A 64 -4.78 -64.59 -39.90
N ASP A 65 -3.57 -64.45 -39.35
CA ASP A 65 -2.62 -65.55 -39.15
C ASP A 65 -1.74 -65.30 -37.91
N PRO A 66 -1.99 -65.99 -36.78
CA PRO A 66 -1.22 -65.82 -35.56
C PRO A 66 0.23 -66.34 -35.70
N LYS A 67 0.57 -67.09 -36.76
CA LYS A 67 1.93 -67.59 -37.00
C LYS A 67 2.76 -66.65 -37.88
N SER A 68 2.14 -65.71 -38.58
CA SER A 68 2.81 -64.75 -39.46
C SER A 68 2.94 -63.37 -38.81
N PRO A 69 4.17 -62.84 -38.59
CA PRO A 69 4.38 -61.51 -38.03
C PRO A 69 3.66 -60.38 -38.76
N ASP A 70 3.52 -60.48 -40.09
CA ASP A 70 2.86 -59.46 -40.92
C ASP A 70 1.34 -59.40 -40.72
N ALA A 71 0.76 -60.46 -40.16
CA ALA A 71 -0.67 -60.54 -39.85
C ALA A 71 -0.99 -60.14 -38.40
N TRP A 72 0.02 -59.85 -37.57
CA TRP A 72 -0.18 -59.48 -36.17
C TRP A 72 -0.67 -58.05 -36.02
N VAL A 73 -1.72 -57.89 -35.24
CA VAL A 73 -2.16 -56.57 -34.77
C VAL A 73 -1.16 -56.03 -33.74
N ARG A 74 -0.75 -54.78 -33.90
CA ARG A 74 0.09 -54.06 -32.94
C ARG A 74 -0.77 -53.41 -31.86
N THR A 75 -0.26 -53.40 -30.63
CA THR A 75 -0.94 -52.74 -29.51
C THR A 75 -0.91 -51.22 -29.70
N ARG A 76 -2.06 -50.57 -29.49
CA ARG A 76 -2.21 -49.10 -29.59
C ARG A 76 -3.10 -48.59 -28.47
N HIS A 77 -2.84 -47.38 -28.00
CA HIS A 77 -3.59 -46.71 -26.94
C HIS A 77 -3.98 -45.32 -27.41
N LEU A 78 -5.24 -44.95 -27.22
CA LEU A 78 -5.80 -43.66 -27.60
C LEU A 78 -6.67 -43.12 -26.47
N ALA A 79 -6.51 -41.83 -26.14
CA ALA A 79 -7.32 -41.12 -25.16
C ALA A 79 -8.03 -39.93 -25.83
N TYR A 80 -9.31 -39.72 -25.53
CA TYR A 80 -10.14 -38.72 -26.21
C TYR A 80 -11.19 -38.09 -25.29
N ARG A 81 -11.76 -36.97 -25.74
CA ARG A 81 -12.91 -36.26 -25.16
C ARG A 81 -13.96 -35.98 -26.22
N LEU A 82 -15.22 -35.97 -25.83
CA LEU A 82 -16.36 -35.58 -26.65
C LEU A 82 -16.50 -34.05 -26.69
N ALA A 83 -17.40 -33.57 -27.55
CA ALA A 83 -17.70 -32.15 -27.64
C ALA A 83 -18.31 -31.63 -26.34
N GLY A 84 -17.73 -30.54 -25.81
CA GLY A 84 -18.21 -29.89 -24.60
C GLY A 84 -17.63 -30.43 -23.29
N GLU A 85 -16.82 -31.49 -23.34
CA GLU A 85 -16.08 -31.99 -22.16
C GLU A 85 -14.80 -31.18 -21.92
N ASP A 86 -14.51 -30.88 -20.65
CA ASP A 86 -13.34 -30.10 -20.22
C ASP A 86 -12.32 -30.92 -19.40
N ASP A 87 -11.36 -30.25 -18.76
CA ASP A 87 -10.32 -30.92 -17.97
C ASP A 87 -10.81 -31.58 -16.68
N LEU A 88 -12.03 -31.31 -16.25
CA LEU A 88 -12.67 -31.90 -15.09
C LEU A 88 -13.47 -33.17 -15.42
N ASP A 89 -13.79 -33.39 -16.69
CA ASP A 89 -14.54 -34.57 -17.14
C ASP A 89 -13.65 -35.82 -17.28
N PRO A 90 -14.19 -37.02 -17.02
CA PRO A 90 -13.47 -38.28 -17.18
C PRO A 90 -13.00 -38.51 -18.62
N ILE A 91 -11.71 -38.82 -18.80
CA ILE A 91 -11.14 -39.11 -20.13
C ILE A 91 -11.54 -40.51 -20.58
N HIS A 92 -12.04 -40.62 -21.81
CA HIS A 92 -12.33 -41.91 -22.45
C HIS A 92 -11.07 -42.51 -23.10
N LYS A 93 -11.01 -43.84 -23.19
CA LYS A 93 -9.86 -44.53 -23.79
C LYS A 93 -10.25 -45.69 -24.70
N ILE A 94 -9.41 -45.92 -25.70
CA ILE A 94 -9.44 -47.09 -26.58
C ILE A 94 -8.07 -47.76 -26.52
N ASP A 95 -8.06 -49.03 -26.11
CA ASP A 95 -6.88 -49.87 -26.09
C ASP A 95 -7.04 -51.01 -27.10
N VAL A 96 -6.24 -50.96 -28.17
CA VAL A 96 -6.09 -52.09 -29.09
C VAL A 96 -5.13 -53.09 -28.45
N ILE A 97 -5.63 -54.26 -28.10
CA ILE A 97 -4.85 -55.35 -27.51
C ILE A 97 -4.35 -56.27 -28.62
N GLY A 98 -3.08 -56.10 -29.01
CA GLY A 98 -2.41 -56.86 -30.05
C GLY A 98 -1.34 -57.81 -29.51
N ILE A 99 -0.30 -58.09 -30.30
CA ILE A 99 0.83 -58.90 -29.85
C ILE A 99 1.51 -58.30 -28.61
N GLY A 100 1.93 -59.18 -27.70
CA GLY A 100 2.62 -58.83 -26.46
C GLY A 100 1.69 -58.57 -25.27
N ASN A 101 0.39 -58.38 -25.53
CA ASN A 101 -0.61 -58.11 -24.51
C ASN A 101 -1.71 -59.19 -24.47
N GLN A 102 -2.50 -59.16 -23.40
CA GLN A 102 -3.59 -60.09 -23.16
C GLN A 102 -4.79 -59.39 -22.51
N TYR A 103 -5.98 -59.94 -22.68
CA TYR A 103 -7.18 -59.52 -21.94
C TYR A 103 -7.91 -60.72 -21.35
N VAL A 104 -8.67 -60.48 -20.28
CA VAL A 104 -9.40 -61.53 -19.54
C VAL A 104 -10.66 -61.96 -20.29
N ILE A 105 -10.80 -63.24 -20.58
CA ILE A 105 -11.96 -63.80 -21.29
C ILE A 105 -12.96 -64.51 -20.38
N ALA A 106 -12.52 -64.93 -19.19
CA ALA A 106 -13.37 -65.53 -18.17
C ALA A 106 -12.81 -65.24 -16.76
N GLY A 107 -13.69 -65.03 -15.78
CA GLY A 107 -13.32 -64.74 -14.39
C GLY A 107 -14.09 -63.56 -13.79
N THR A 108 -13.56 -62.99 -12.71
CA THR A 108 -14.18 -61.89 -11.96
C THR A 108 -13.27 -60.66 -11.99
N HIS A 109 -13.84 -59.51 -12.35
CA HIS A 109 -13.16 -58.21 -12.30
C HIS A 109 -12.88 -57.82 -10.83
N PRO A 110 -11.83 -57.03 -10.51
CA PRO A 110 -11.57 -56.57 -9.15
C PRO A 110 -12.74 -55.85 -8.45
N SER A 111 -13.70 -55.33 -9.21
CA SER A 111 -14.96 -54.74 -8.67
C SER A 111 -16.00 -55.78 -8.22
N GLY A 112 -15.71 -57.09 -8.36
CA GLY A 112 -16.61 -58.19 -8.01
C GLY A 112 -17.59 -58.61 -9.12
N ALA A 113 -17.68 -57.86 -10.23
CA ALA A 113 -18.53 -58.21 -11.35
C ALA A 113 -17.89 -59.33 -12.21
N PRO A 114 -18.63 -60.38 -12.59
CA PRO A 114 -18.12 -61.37 -13.53
C PRO A 114 -18.02 -60.77 -14.93
N TYR A 115 -16.97 -61.13 -15.67
CA TYR A 115 -16.93 -60.86 -17.11
C TYR A 115 -18.00 -61.70 -17.81
N LYS A 116 -18.78 -61.08 -18.69
CA LYS A 116 -19.84 -61.74 -19.46
C LYS A 116 -19.68 -61.36 -20.94
N TRP A 117 -20.06 -62.28 -21.81
CA TRP A 117 -20.21 -62.00 -23.24
C TRP A 117 -21.67 -61.70 -23.56
N ALA A 118 -21.91 -60.83 -24.53
CA ALA A 118 -23.26 -60.54 -25.00
C ALA A 118 -23.89 -61.80 -25.60
N SER A 119 -25.20 -61.99 -25.39
CA SER A 119 -25.92 -63.18 -25.85
C SER A 119 -25.85 -63.30 -27.37
N GLY A 120 -25.29 -64.41 -27.88
CA GLY A 120 -25.08 -64.64 -29.32
C GLY A 120 -23.76 -64.08 -29.88
N TYR A 121 -22.93 -63.46 -29.03
CA TYR A 121 -21.61 -62.90 -29.37
C TYR A 121 -20.52 -63.42 -28.41
N ASP A 122 -20.64 -64.67 -27.95
CA ASP A 122 -19.67 -65.30 -27.06
C ASP A 122 -18.40 -65.71 -27.80
N LEU A 123 -17.24 -65.32 -27.25
CA LEU A 123 -15.96 -65.56 -27.90
C LEU A 123 -15.68 -67.06 -28.11
N ALA A 124 -15.98 -67.92 -27.15
CA ALA A 124 -15.68 -69.34 -27.26
C ALA A 124 -16.59 -70.02 -28.30
N ASP A 125 -17.88 -69.68 -28.30
CA ASP A 125 -18.85 -70.21 -29.25
C ASP A 125 -18.51 -69.76 -30.69
N MET A 126 -18.21 -68.47 -30.88
CA MET A 126 -17.84 -67.92 -32.20
C MET A 126 -16.49 -68.42 -32.72
N VAL A 127 -15.50 -68.68 -31.83
CA VAL A 127 -14.24 -69.34 -32.22
C VAL A 127 -14.50 -70.78 -32.68
N ALA A 128 -15.35 -71.52 -31.96
CA ALA A 128 -15.68 -72.90 -32.30
C ALA A 128 -16.44 -73.01 -33.64
N ALA A 129 -17.28 -72.03 -33.95
CA ALA A 129 -18.01 -71.94 -35.22
C ALA A 129 -17.20 -71.30 -36.37
N ASP A 130 -15.99 -70.79 -36.10
CA ASP A 130 -15.17 -69.98 -37.04
C ASP A 130 -15.93 -68.77 -37.62
N GLU A 131 -16.75 -68.13 -36.80
CA GLU A 131 -17.59 -67.00 -37.21
C GLU A 131 -16.91 -65.64 -36.99
N LEU A 132 -15.78 -65.59 -36.27
CA LEU A 132 -15.09 -64.33 -35.95
C LEU A 132 -14.44 -63.67 -37.16
N GLU A 133 -14.65 -62.36 -37.29
CA GLU A 133 -14.04 -61.50 -38.29
C GLU A 133 -12.51 -61.50 -38.16
N ARG A 134 -11.82 -61.57 -39.32
CA ARG A 134 -10.38 -61.78 -39.39
C ARG A 134 -9.64 -60.47 -39.63
N VAL A 135 -8.99 -59.97 -38.60
CA VAL A 135 -8.29 -58.67 -38.65
C VAL A 135 -6.77 -58.83 -38.72
N ASP A 136 -6.15 -57.85 -39.36
CA ASP A 136 -4.70 -57.59 -39.38
C ASP A 136 -4.44 -56.15 -38.91
N ASP A 137 -3.17 -55.75 -38.86
CA ASP A 137 -2.80 -54.41 -38.40
C ASP A 137 -3.38 -53.30 -39.29
N ALA A 138 -3.53 -53.55 -40.59
CA ALA A 138 -4.11 -52.62 -41.54
C ALA A 138 -5.62 -52.40 -41.30
N ALA A 139 -6.36 -53.45 -40.93
CA ALA A 139 -7.77 -53.32 -40.55
C ALA A 139 -7.96 -52.46 -39.29
N ILE A 140 -7.06 -52.61 -38.30
CA ILE A 140 -7.09 -51.78 -37.10
C ILE A 140 -6.67 -50.33 -37.39
N ALA A 141 -5.73 -50.11 -38.31
CA ALA A 141 -5.38 -48.76 -38.74
C ALA A 141 -6.60 -48.04 -39.36
N ARG A 142 -7.37 -48.72 -40.22
CA ARG A 142 -8.62 -48.18 -40.78
C ARG A 142 -9.65 -47.86 -39.70
N PHE A 143 -9.77 -48.72 -38.68
CA PHE A 143 -10.65 -48.46 -37.55
C PHE A 143 -10.28 -47.17 -36.81
N LEU A 144 -9.00 -46.97 -36.49
CA LEU A 144 -8.56 -45.78 -35.76
C LEU A 144 -8.65 -44.49 -36.59
N GLU A 145 -8.46 -44.59 -37.91
CA GLU A 145 -8.67 -43.47 -38.83
C GLU A 145 -10.15 -43.06 -38.89
N ALA A 146 -11.06 -44.03 -39.10
CA ALA A 146 -12.50 -43.78 -39.08
C ALA A 146 -12.98 -43.26 -37.72
N PHE A 147 -12.39 -43.74 -36.62
CA PHE A 147 -12.70 -43.25 -35.27
C PHE A 147 -12.32 -41.77 -35.10
N GLU A 148 -11.14 -41.38 -35.56
CA GLU A 148 -10.65 -40.00 -35.48
C GLU A 148 -11.51 -39.05 -36.33
N GLU A 149 -11.91 -39.49 -37.53
CA GLU A 149 -12.83 -38.74 -38.40
C GLU A 149 -14.20 -38.54 -37.75
N GLU A 150 -14.81 -39.60 -37.23
CA GLU A 150 -16.14 -39.53 -36.62
C GLU A 150 -16.13 -38.72 -35.31
N LEU A 151 -15.10 -38.90 -34.47
CA LEU A 151 -14.91 -38.10 -33.26
C LEU A 151 -14.82 -36.60 -33.60
N THR A 152 -14.02 -36.25 -34.61
CA THR A 152 -13.84 -34.86 -35.06
C THR A 152 -15.13 -34.31 -35.64
N ALA A 153 -15.88 -35.10 -36.42
CA ALA A 153 -17.18 -34.70 -36.98
C ALA A 153 -18.21 -34.40 -35.88
N ARG A 154 -18.15 -35.11 -34.74
CA ARG A 154 -18.95 -34.84 -33.55
C ARG A 154 -18.40 -33.73 -32.65
N GLY A 155 -17.28 -33.11 -33.01
CA GLY A 155 -16.66 -31.99 -32.28
C GLY A 155 -15.79 -32.40 -31.08
N GLY A 156 -15.43 -33.69 -30.97
CA GLY A 156 -14.50 -34.19 -29.96
C GLY A 156 -13.03 -34.03 -30.36
N VAL A 157 -12.13 -34.38 -29.44
CA VAL A 157 -10.67 -34.22 -29.63
C VAL A 157 -9.88 -35.43 -29.10
N ILE A 158 -8.81 -35.78 -29.80
CA ILE A 158 -7.81 -36.73 -29.30
C ILE A 158 -6.84 -36.01 -28.36
N ILE A 159 -6.66 -36.54 -27.15
CA ILE A 159 -5.77 -35.99 -26.13
C ILE A 159 -4.36 -36.60 -26.26
N ASN A 160 -4.28 -37.91 -26.50
CA ASN A 160 -3.00 -38.61 -26.55
C ASN A 160 -3.10 -39.89 -27.40
N ARG A 161 -2.05 -40.20 -28.15
CA ARG A 161 -1.87 -41.43 -28.93
C ARG A 161 -0.52 -42.06 -28.56
N ARG A 162 -0.52 -43.32 -28.14
CA ARG A 162 0.70 -44.11 -27.86
C ARG A 162 0.60 -45.46 -28.58
N GLY A 163 1.71 -45.96 -29.13
CA GLY A 163 1.78 -47.30 -29.75
C GLY A 163 1.59 -47.37 -31.28
N GLY A 164 1.46 -46.24 -31.98
CA GLY A 164 1.67 -46.15 -33.43
C GLY A 164 3.01 -45.46 -33.70
N ALA A 165 3.86 -46.08 -34.53
CA ALA A 165 5.14 -45.56 -35.04
C ALA A 165 5.75 -44.39 -34.25
N ALA A 166 6.50 -44.70 -33.18
CA ALA A 166 7.60 -43.81 -32.84
C ALA A 166 8.58 -43.83 -34.03
N PRO A 167 9.07 -42.68 -34.53
CA PRO A 167 10.07 -42.66 -35.57
C PRO A 167 11.38 -43.18 -34.95
N GLY A 168 11.61 -44.48 -35.10
CA GLY A 168 12.82 -45.16 -34.65
C GLY A 168 12.88 -46.52 -35.33
N GLU A 169 13.63 -46.60 -36.43
CA GLU A 169 14.00 -47.88 -37.02
C GLU A 169 14.72 -48.72 -35.96
N GLU A 170 14.44 -50.02 -35.93
CA GLU A 170 15.25 -50.99 -35.19
C GLU A 170 16.65 -50.96 -35.82
N ARG A 171 17.64 -50.54 -35.03
CA ARG A 171 19.01 -50.34 -35.51
C ARG A 171 19.94 -51.31 -34.81
N ASP A 172 20.78 -51.95 -35.61
CA ASP A 172 21.87 -52.78 -35.13
C ASP A 172 23.15 -51.93 -35.02
N HIS A 173 23.61 -51.71 -33.78
CA HIS A 173 24.82 -50.94 -33.48
C HIS A 173 26.06 -51.83 -33.31
N SER A 174 25.95 -53.15 -33.53
CA SER A 174 27.05 -54.11 -33.30
C SER A 174 28.28 -53.90 -34.19
N ALA A 175 28.17 -53.12 -35.27
CA ALA A 175 29.28 -52.74 -36.13
C ALA A 175 29.86 -51.34 -35.83
N GLU A 176 29.29 -50.60 -34.87
CA GLU A 176 29.72 -49.24 -34.53
C GLU A 176 30.69 -49.23 -33.34
N ASP A 177 31.62 -48.28 -33.30
CA ASP A 177 32.47 -48.09 -32.13
C ASP A 177 31.67 -47.62 -30.90
N PRO A 178 32.09 -47.96 -29.68
CA PRO A 178 31.50 -47.46 -28.44
C PRO A 178 31.38 -45.93 -28.44
N ILE A 179 30.30 -45.41 -27.88
CA ILE A 179 30.04 -43.96 -27.84
C ILE A 179 30.95 -43.22 -26.85
N PHE A 180 31.46 -43.95 -25.87
CA PHE A 180 32.39 -43.51 -24.83
C PHE A 180 33.50 -44.57 -24.71
N PRO A 181 34.66 -44.22 -24.14
CA PRO A 181 35.60 -45.24 -23.67
C PRO A 181 34.87 -46.26 -22.78
N VAL A 182 35.04 -47.55 -23.07
CA VAL A 182 34.32 -48.66 -22.38
C VAL A 182 34.45 -48.55 -20.86
N ARG A 183 35.62 -48.13 -20.37
CA ARG A 183 35.86 -47.87 -18.94
C ARG A 183 34.91 -46.82 -18.35
N ASP A 184 34.65 -45.73 -19.07
CA ASP A 184 33.79 -44.66 -18.56
C ASP A 184 32.31 -45.10 -18.51
N ILE A 185 31.91 -46.02 -19.40
CA ILE A 185 30.59 -46.65 -19.36
C ILE A 185 30.44 -47.42 -18.06
N PHE A 186 31.41 -48.27 -17.71
CA PHE A 186 31.36 -49.06 -16.48
C PHE A 186 31.51 -48.22 -15.22
N ASP A 187 32.42 -47.24 -15.19
CA ASP A 187 32.54 -46.26 -14.09
C ASP A 187 31.21 -45.51 -13.84
N GLY A 188 30.42 -45.29 -14.90
CA GLY A 188 29.09 -44.69 -14.82
C GLY A 188 28.02 -45.67 -14.32
N LEU A 189 28.05 -46.92 -14.77
CA LEU A 189 27.13 -47.98 -14.34
C LEU A 189 27.33 -48.35 -12.86
N ASP A 190 28.57 -48.37 -12.37
CA ASP A 190 28.89 -48.60 -10.95
C ASP A 190 28.24 -47.57 -10.02
N ARG A 191 27.99 -46.35 -10.51
CA ARG A 191 27.31 -45.28 -9.76
C ARG A 191 25.79 -45.37 -9.85
N ILE A 192 25.27 -46.20 -10.73
CA ILE A 192 23.84 -46.41 -10.97
C ILE A 192 23.56 -47.92 -10.86
N PRO A 193 23.55 -48.49 -9.64
CA PRO A 193 23.36 -49.91 -9.44
C PRO A 193 21.99 -50.36 -9.97
N ASN A 194 21.93 -51.56 -10.55
CA ASN A 194 20.68 -52.17 -11.00
C ASN A 194 19.78 -52.54 -9.81
N SER A 195 18.90 -51.62 -9.42
CA SER A 195 18.02 -51.75 -8.27
C SER A 195 16.63 -51.21 -8.58
N GLU A 196 15.63 -51.65 -7.83
CA GLU A 196 14.25 -51.15 -7.92
C GLU A 196 14.16 -49.63 -7.75
N ALA A 197 15.10 -49.00 -7.02
CA ALA A 197 15.13 -47.54 -6.86
C ALA A 197 15.52 -46.80 -8.14
N ASN A 198 16.42 -47.38 -8.96
CA ASN A 198 16.90 -46.75 -10.20
C ASN A 198 16.10 -47.21 -11.43
N PHE A 199 15.66 -48.47 -11.42
CA PHE A 199 14.90 -49.10 -12.49
C PHE A 199 13.71 -49.83 -11.86
N PRO A 200 12.58 -49.15 -11.58
CA PRO A 200 11.49 -49.71 -10.78
C PRO A 200 10.70 -50.84 -11.43
N SER A 201 10.82 -51.01 -12.76
CA SER A 201 10.09 -52.03 -13.50
C SER A 201 11.02 -52.91 -14.35
N ARG A 202 10.49 -54.07 -14.75
CA ARG A 202 11.14 -54.96 -15.72
C ARG A 202 11.36 -54.29 -17.07
N ASP A 203 10.44 -53.41 -17.48
CA ASP A 203 10.58 -52.65 -18.73
C ASP A 203 11.69 -51.60 -18.64
N ASP A 204 11.86 -50.97 -17.48
CA ASP A 204 12.99 -50.04 -17.23
C ASP A 204 14.33 -50.78 -17.32
N PHE A 205 14.40 -52.00 -16.77
CA PHE A 205 15.58 -52.85 -16.86
C PHE A 205 15.92 -53.25 -18.31
N VAL A 206 14.93 -53.71 -19.09
CA VAL A 206 15.16 -54.04 -20.51
C VAL A 206 15.53 -52.78 -21.31
N SER A 207 14.94 -51.63 -20.97
CA SER A 207 15.27 -50.34 -21.58
C SER A 207 16.72 -49.93 -21.31
N ILE A 208 17.22 -50.05 -20.08
CA ILE A 208 18.61 -49.71 -19.78
C ILE A 208 19.60 -50.70 -20.40
N LEU A 209 19.29 -51.99 -20.43
CA LEU A 209 20.11 -52.97 -21.17
C LEU A 209 20.21 -52.65 -22.66
N ALA A 210 19.11 -52.25 -23.30
CA ALA A 210 19.12 -51.81 -24.68
C ALA A 210 20.02 -50.60 -24.91
N LYS A 211 20.03 -49.64 -23.98
CA LYS A 211 20.89 -48.44 -24.03
C LYS A 211 22.36 -48.77 -23.78
N ILE A 212 22.66 -49.68 -22.86
CA ILE A 212 24.03 -50.16 -22.60
C ILE A 212 24.58 -50.85 -23.85
N ARG A 213 23.80 -51.76 -24.44
CA ARG A 213 24.17 -52.46 -25.68
C ARG A 213 24.36 -51.49 -26.85
N ALA A 214 23.48 -50.50 -27.01
CA ALA A 214 23.62 -49.45 -28.02
C ALA A 214 24.89 -48.60 -27.81
N ALA A 215 25.22 -48.30 -26.55
CA ALA A 215 26.36 -47.45 -26.19
C ALA A 215 27.70 -48.17 -26.35
N LEU A 216 27.75 -49.47 -26.07
CA LEU A 216 28.93 -50.31 -26.25
C LEU A 216 29.18 -50.68 -27.73
N GLY A 217 28.14 -50.69 -28.57
CA GLY A 217 28.27 -51.00 -29.99
C GLY A 217 28.96 -52.35 -30.23
N SER A 218 30.05 -52.34 -30.98
CA SER A 218 30.91 -53.49 -31.29
C SER A 218 31.56 -54.15 -30.07
N GLU A 219 31.73 -53.43 -28.96
CA GLU A 219 32.29 -53.95 -27.71
C GLU A 219 31.23 -54.61 -26.80
N ALA A 220 29.96 -54.61 -27.19
CA ALA A 220 28.86 -55.09 -26.35
C ALA A 220 29.00 -56.57 -25.99
N GLU A 221 29.29 -57.44 -26.95
CA GLU A 221 29.46 -58.88 -26.70
C GLU A 221 30.78 -59.18 -25.98
N GLY A 222 31.86 -58.45 -26.31
CA GLY A 222 33.15 -58.59 -25.64
C GLY A 222 33.12 -58.20 -24.15
N ASN A 223 32.14 -57.40 -23.75
CA ASN A 223 31.95 -56.96 -22.37
C ASN A 223 30.65 -57.48 -21.72
N ARG A 224 30.00 -58.50 -22.30
CA ARG A 224 28.77 -59.08 -21.76
C ARG A 224 28.91 -59.47 -20.30
N GLU A 225 30.01 -60.13 -19.91
CA GLU A 225 30.24 -60.58 -18.54
C GLU A 225 30.26 -59.43 -17.52
N HIS A 226 30.76 -58.25 -17.91
CA HIS A 226 30.77 -57.06 -17.06
C HIS A 226 29.36 -56.45 -16.92
N VAL A 227 28.58 -56.46 -18.00
CA VAL A 227 27.18 -56.00 -17.96
C VAL A 227 26.32 -56.97 -17.16
N GLU A 228 26.56 -58.27 -17.28
CA GLU A 228 25.91 -59.31 -16.48
C GLU A 228 26.23 -59.12 -15.01
N ALA A 229 27.50 -58.96 -14.64
CA ALA A 229 27.91 -58.74 -13.25
C ALA A 229 27.22 -57.52 -12.62
N TRP A 230 27.11 -56.40 -13.36
CA TRP A 230 26.35 -55.22 -12.93
C TRP A 230 24.84 -55.50 -12.83
N ALA A 231 24.27 -56.20 -13.82
CA ALA A 231 22.84 -56.49 -13.87
C ALA A 231 22.42 -57.45 -12.74
N THR A 232 23.24 -58.45 -12.41
CA THR A 232 22.94 -59.52 -11.46
C THR A 232 23.52 -59.28 -10.07
N GLU A 233 24.07 -58.09 -9.79
CA GLU A 233 24.60 -57.74 -8.46
C GLU A 233 23.57 -57.97 -7.35
N ASN A 234 22.28 -57.81 -7.66
CA ASN A 234 21.17 -58.25 -6.85
C ASN A 234 20.41 -59.41 -7.55
N PRO A 235 20.72 -60.69 -7.23
CA PRO A 235 20.10 -61.84 -7.86
C PRO A 235 18.58 -61.98 -7.64
N GLU A 236 18.05 -61.41 -6.55
CA GLU A 236 16.60 -61.38 -6.31
C GLU A 236 15.89 -60.42 -7.28
N TRP A 237 16.55 -59.31 -7.60
CA TRP A 237 16.07 -58.33 -8.56
C TRP A 237 16.25 -58.83 -10.00
N CYS A 238 17.44 -59.32 -10.38
CA CYS A 238 17.71 -59.85 -11.71
C CYS A 238 18.49 -61.18 -11.65
N PRO A 239 17.80 -62.32 -11.76
CA PRO A 239 18.46 -63.61 -11.88
C PRO A 239 19.24 -63.71 -13.21
N PRO A 240 20.37 -64.45 -13.25
CA PRO A 240 21.14 -64.65 -14.48
C PRO A 240 20.30 -65.16 -15.66
N GLU A 241 19.38 -66.10 -15.42
CA GLU A 241 18.47 -66.64 -16.44
C GLU A 241 17.57 -65.55 -17.08
N TYR A 242 17.20 -64.53 -16.29
CA TYR A 242 16.40 -63.41 -16.78
C TYR A 242 17.25 -62.40 -17.54
N PHE A 243 18.49 -62.15 -17.09
CA PHE A 243 19.46 -61.35 -17.84
C PHE A 243 19.70 -61.96 -19.22
N ASP A 244 19.97 -63.27 -19.31
CA ASP A 244 20.21 -63.97 -20.59
C ASP A 244 19.03 -63.79 -21.54
N LYS A 245 17.81 -64.04 -21.06
CA LYS A 245 16.59 -63.85 -21.84
C LYS A 245 16.44 -62.41 -22.35
N ALA A 246 16.71 -61.42 -21.49
CA ALA A 246 16.60 -60.01 -21.85
C ALA A 246 17.70 -59.60 -22.84
N TRP A 247 18.95 -60.01 -22.61
CA TRP A 247 20.09 -59.72 -23.47
C TRP A 247 19.91 -60.35 -24.86
N GLU A 248 19.51 -61.61 -24.94
CA GLU A 248 19.24 -62.30 -26.21
C GLU A 248 18.08 -61.67 -26.99
N SER A 249 17.06 -61.15 -26.29
CA SER A 249 15.94 -60.47 -26.95
C SER A 249 16.35 -59.20 -27.71
N LEU A 250 17.52 -58.63 -27.38
CA LEU A 250 18.09 -57.42 -28.00
C LEU A 250 19.08 -57.73 -29.13
N SER A 251 19.28 -59.00 -29.48
CA SER A 251 20.24 -59.46 -30.50
C SER A 251 19.90 -59.06 -31.95
N ARG A 252 18.64 -58.67 -32.22
CA ARG A 252 18.16 -58.28 -33.56
C ARG A 252 18.28 -56.78 -33.85
N GLY A 253 18.80 -56.01 -32.89
CA GLY A 253 18.85 -54.56 -32.92
C GLY A 253 18.10 -53.95 -31.73
N VAL A 254 18.40 -52.68 -31.46
CA VAL A 254 17.82 -51.92 -30.36
C VAL A 254 17.08 -50.70 -30.89
N ARG A 255 15.97 -50.32 -30.24
CA ARG A 255 15.13 -49.18 -30.64
C ARG A 255 15.43 -47.93 -29.81
N VAL A 256 16.70 -47.75 -29.46
CA VAL A 256 17.21 -46.60 -28.71
C VAL A 256 18.40 -46.03 -29.49
N GLY A 257 18.52 -44.70 -29.55
CA GLY A 257 19.68 -44.09 -30.19
C GLY A 257 20.96 -44.37 -29.41
N ARG A 258 22.11 -44.41 -30.08
CA ARG A 258 23.40 -44.73 -29.44
C ARG A 258 23.72 -43.86 -28.22
N TYR A 259 23.31 -42.59 -28.20
CA TYR A 259 23.55 -41.66 -27.08
C TYR A 259 22.56 -41.79 -25.90
N ALA A 260 21.59 -42.69 -25.97
CA ALA A 260 20.53 -42.78 -24.96
C ALA A 260 21.03 -43.16 -23.56
N LEU A 261 22.20 -43.81 -23.44
CA LEU A 261 22.82 -44.08 -22.14
C LEU A 261 23.32 -42.79 -21.46
N ASP A 262 23.80 -41.81 -22.22
CA ASP A 262 24.28 -40.52 -21.69
C ASP A 262 23.16 -39.74 -20.99
N GLU A 263 21.95 -39.78 -21.55
CA GLU A 263 20.78 -39.16 -20.93
C GLU A 263 20.44 -39.79 -19.58
N VAL A 264 20.62 -41.10 -19.45
CA VAL A 264 20.44 -41.82 -18.18
C VAL A 264 21.52 -41.38 -17.20
N PHE A 265 22.78 -41.34 -17.62
CA PHE A 265 23.88 -40.85 -16.78
C PHE A 265 23.60 -39.43 -16.26
N ARG A 266 23.26 -38.48 -17.13
CA ARG A 266 22.95 -37.10 -16.71
C ARG A 266 21.78 -37.02 -15.73
N ARG A 267 20.74 -37.83 -15.92
CA ARG A 267 19.57 -37.88 -15.01
C ARG A 267 19.95 -38.33 -13.60
N HIS A 268 20.92 -39.24 -13.49
CA HIS A 268 21.46 -39.73 -12.22
C HIS A 268 22.68 -38.93 -11.73
N GLY A 269 22.97 -37.77 -12.34
CA GLY A 269 24.08 -36.90 -11.93
C GLY A 269 25.47 -37.45 -12.27
N VAL A 270 25.55 -38.41 -13.19
CA VAL A 270 26.79 -38.97 -13.74
C VAL A 270 27.09 -38.27 -15.06
N PHE A 271 28.29 -37.70 -15.20
CA PHE A 271 28.68 -36.89 -16.36
C PHE A 271 29.93 -37.49 -17.03
N THR A 272 29.78 -38.63 -17.70
CA THR A 272 30.89 -39.30 -18.42
C THR A 272 31.23 -38.57 -19.72
N SER A 273 30.22 -38.10 -20.48
CA SER A 273 30.39 -37.33 -21.73
C SER A 273 31.16 -36.03 -21.54
N ALA A 274 30.90 -35.29 -20.46
CA ALA A 274 31.58 -34.03 -20.17
C ALA A 274 33.08 -34.16 -19.88
N ARG A 275 33.56 -35.37 -19.54
CA ARG A 275 34.99 -35.66 -19.32
C ARG A 275 35.74 -35.94 -20.62
N ALA A 276 35.05 -36.42 -21.66
CA ALA A 276 35.64 -36.70 -22.97
C ALA A 276 35.72 -35.46 -23.86
N ASP A 277 34.78 -34.51 -23.71
CA ASP A 277 34.69 -33.31 -24.56
C ASP A 277 35.50 -32.11 -24.07
N PHE A 278 36.04 -32.14 -22.85
CA PHE A 278 36.78 -31.02 -22.26
C PHE A 278 38.05 -31.50 -21.55
N PRO A 279 39.25 -31.37 -22.15
CA PRO A 279 40.50 -31.63 -21.45
C PRO A 279 40.70 -30.59 -20.33
N ASP A 280 40.76 -31.06 -19.09
CA ASP A 280 41.29 -30.46 -17.83
C ASP A 280 41.05 -28.98 -17.46
N ASP A 281 40.32 -28.15 -18.24
CA ASP A 281 40.15 -26.70 -17.98
C ASP A 281 38.72 -26.28 -17.59
N ALA A 282 37.84 -27.25 -17.32
CA ALA A 282 36.42 -27.02 -17.01
C ALA A 282 36.20 -26.19 -15.72
N HIS A 283 37.14 -26.24 -14.77
CA HIS A 283 37.03 -25.48 -13.53
C HIS A 283 37.24 -23.97 -13.75
N GLU A 284 38.24 -23.59 -14.55
CA GLU A 284 38.51 -22.20 -14.88
C GLU A 284 37.44 -21.63 -15.83
N VAL A 285 36.95 -22.41 -16.80
CA VAL A 285 35.82 -21.99 -17.65
C VAL A 285 34.54 -21.80 -16.81
N SER A 286 34.24 -22.69 -15.87
CA SER A 286 33.08 -22.54 -14.97
C SER A 286 33.21 -21.32 -14.07
N LYS A 287 34.42 -21.03 -13.57
CA LYS A 287 34.72 -19.84 -12.76
C LYS A 287 34.56 -18.55 -13.58
N LEU A 288 35.03 -18.54 -14.84
CA LEU A 288 34.85 -17.44 -15.77
C LEU A 288 33.36 -17.22 -16.11
N ILE A 289 32.59 -18.28 -16.35
CA ILE A 289 31.14 -18.20 -16.60
C ILE A 289 30.41 -17.68 -15.37
N ARG A 290 30.73 -18.16 -14.16
CA ARG A 290 30.13 -17.66 -12.92
C ARG A 290 30.47 -16.20 -12.68
N ALA A 291 31.72 -15.80 -12.93
CA ALA A 291 32.15 -14.41 -12.84
C ALA A 291 31.42 -13.52 -13.85
N ASP A 292 31.22 -13.97 -15.09
CA ASP A 292 30.46 -13.25 -16.12
C ASP A 292 28.96 -13.15 -15.77
N ILE A 293 28.34 -14.23 -15.27
CA ILE A 293 26.95 -14.21 -14.80
C ILE A 293 26.79 -13.23 -13.64
N GLU A 294 27.70 -13.24 -12.67
CA GLU A 294 27.64 -12.35 -11.51
C GLU A 294 27.91 -10.89 -11.91
N ALA A 295 28.85 -10.66 -12.84
CA ALA A 295 29.09 -9.34 -13.43
C ALA A 295 27.85 -8.82 -14.17
N ARG A 296 27.15 -9.67 -14.94
CA ARG A 296 25.90 -9.31 -15.63
C ARG A 296 24.77 -9.00 -14.65
N LYS A 297 24.60 -9.79 -13.59
CA LYS A 297 23.62 -9.49 -12.52
C LYS A 297 23.93 -8.19 -11.82
N THR A 298 25.20 -7.92 -11.57
CA THR A 298 25.65 -6.67 -10.94
C THR A 298 25.38 -5.48 -11.87
N ALA A 299 25.69 -5.60 -13.16
CA ALA A 299 25.40 -4.58 -14.17
C ALA A 299 23.89 -4.34 -14.32
N GLU A 300 23.09 -5.42 -14.31
CA GLU A 300 21.62 -5.35 -14.33
C GLU A 300 21.08 -4.58 -13.12
N ALA A 301 21.52 -4.94 -11.91
CA ALA A 301 21.12 -4.27 -10.70
C ALA A 301 21.49 -2.78 -10.73
N ALA A 302 22.70 -2.45 -11.18
CA ALA A 302 23.16 -1.07 -11.32
C ALA A 302 22.33 -0.27 -12.34
N ALA A 303 21.95 -0.89 -13.47
CA ALA A 303 21.10 -0.25 -14.49
C ALA A 303 19.68 0.01 -13.95
N ILE A 304 19.11 -0.94 -13.21
CA ILE A 304 17.81 -0.77 -12.53
C ILE A 304 17.89 0.34 -11.47
N ASP A 305 18.96 0.37 -10.68
CA ASP A 305 19.17 1.40 -9.64
C ASP A 305 19.30 2.79 -10.27
N LEU A 306 20.06 2.91 -11.37
CA LEU A 306 20.21 4.14 -12.15
C LEU A 306 18.88 4.61 -12.75
N PHE A 307 18.07 3.68 -13.27
CA PHE A 307 16.73 4.00 -13.76
C PHE A 307 15.84 4.52 -12.63
N ALA A 308 15.79 3.80 -11.50
CA ALA A 308 14.93 4.17 -10.37
C ALA A 308 15.32 5.50 -9.71
N SER A 309 16.59 5.91 -9.78
CA SER A 309 17.06 7.22 -9.33
C SER A 309 16.76 8.36 -10.30
N THR A 310 16.47 8.05 -11.57
CA THR A 310 16.28 9.05 -12.63
C THR A 310 14.81 9.22 -12.99
N TYR A 311 14.05 8.12 -13.03
CA TYR A 311 12.68 8.08 -13.52
C TYR A 311 11.70 7.60 -12.45
N VAL A 312 10.43 7.90 -12.69
CA VAL A 312 9.27 7.35 -12.01
C VAL A 312 8.25 6.91 -13.06
N VAL A 313 7.43 5.93 -12.68
CA VAL A 313 6.58 5.18 -13.60
C VAL A 313 5.13 5.28 -13.15
N SER A 314 4.22 5.68 -14.04
CA SER A 314 2.79 5.68 -13.70
C SER A 314 2.26 4.24 -13.62
N ASP A 315 1.39 3.96 -12.65
CA ASP A 315 0.57 2.76 -12.66
C ASP A 315 -0.43 2.83 -13.82
N VAL A 316 -0.58 1.72 -14.54
CA VAL A 316 -1.60 1.60 -15.60
C VAL A 316 -2.97 1.61 -14.92
N ASN A 317 -3.66 2.75 -15.01
CA ASN A 317 -4.99 2.90 -14.45
C ASN A 317 -6.02 2.74 -15.57
N TYR A 318 -6.55 1.51 -15.72
CA TYR A 318 -7.55 1.17 -16.74
C TYR A 318 -8.83 2.03 -16.68
N CYS A 319 -9.08 2.73 -15.57
CA CYS A 319 -10.25 3.58 -15.38
C CYS A 319 -10.19 4.93 -16.12
N ARG A 320 -9.02 5.40 -16.58
CA ARG A 320 -8.87 6.72 -17.25
C ARG A 320 -8.71 6.65 -18.77
N ASN A 321 -8.85 5.48 -19.39
CA ASN A 321 -8.71 5.28 -20.84
C ASN A 321 -7.34 5.68 -21.45
N GLU A 322 -6.33 5.97 -20.62
CA GLU A 322 -4.94 6.18 -21.03
C GLU A 322 -4.18 4.85 -20.87
N GLY A 323 -4.40 3.91 -21.80
CA GLY A 323 -3.84 2.55 -21.77
C GLY A 323 -2.31 2.45 -21.93
N THR A 324 -1.58 3.56 -21.84
CA THR A 324 -0.12 3.60 -22.03
C THR A 324 0.58 4.07 -20.77
N LEU A 325 1.51 3.26 -20.28
CA LEU A 325 2.36 3.58 -19.14
C LEU A 325 3.26 4.79 -19.45
N GLN A 326 3.19 5.81 -18.60
CA GLN A 326 3.97 7.02 -18.72
C GLN A 326 5.20 6.99 -17.82
N LEU A 327 6.31 7.49 -18.36
CA LEU A 327 7.52 7.77 -17.61
C LEU A 327 7.63 9.28 -17.38
N ARG A 328 8.18 9.63 -16.23
CA ARG A 328 8.53 11.01 -15.88
C ARG A 328 9.93 11.02 -15.27
N ARG A 329 10.71 12.05 -15.56
CA ARG A 329 11.99 12.28 -14.88
C ARG A 329 11.73 12.83 -13.47
N ARG A 330 12.48 12.36 -12.48
CA ARG A 330 12.39 12.86 -11.09
C ARG A 330 12.75 14.35 -10.99
N GLU A 331 13.72 14.81 -11.79
CA GLU A 331 14.12 16.23 -11.85
C GLU A 331 13.05 17.14 -12.50
N LYS A 332 12.23 16.58 -13.38
CA LYS A 332 11.20 17.32 -14.14
C LYS A 332 9.90 16.51 -14.25
N PRO A 333 9.20 16.29 -13.12
CA PRO A 333 8.06 15.38 -13.07
C PRO A 333 6.79 15.91 -13.77
N ASP A 334 6.77 17.17 -14.24
CA ASP A 334 5.66 17.69 -15.05
C ASP A 334 5.66 17.15 -16.49
N SER A 335 6.83 16.70 -16.96
CA SER A 335 6.99 16.20 -18.32
C SER A 335 6.79 14.69 -18.31
N ALA A 336 5.72 14.25 -18.95
CA ALA A 336 5.43 12.84 -19.12
C ALA A 336 5.61 12.43 -20.58
N PHE A 337 6.12 11.23 -20.78
CA PHE A 337 6.31 10.64 -22.10
C PHE A 337 5.98 9.14 -22.07
N LYS A 338 5.76 8.54 -23.23
CA LYS A 338 5.34 7.14 -23.33
C LYS A 338 6.52 6.22 -23.05
N GLY A 339 6.39 5.32 -22.09
CA GLY A 339 7.50 4.46 -21.68
C GLY A 339 7.97 3.51 -22.78
N VAL A 340 7.06 3.01 -23.61
CA VAL A 340 7.39 2.12 -24.76
C VAL A 340 8.13 2.89 -25.86
N ASP A 341 7.77 4.15 -26.11
CA ASP A 341 8.43 4.97 -27.12
C ASP A 341 9.83 5.35 -26.67
N TRP A 342 10.00 5.71 -25.39
CA TRP A 342 11.31 5.88 -24.77
C TRP A 342 12.17 4.62 -24.90
N TRP A 343 11.62 3.45 -24.57
CA TRP A 343 12.32 2.15 -24.67
C TRP A 343 12.81 1.83 -26.09
N ARG A 344 12.11 2.32 -27.12
CA ARG A 344 12.46 2.10 -28.53
C ARG A 344 13.34 3.21 -29.13
N TYR A 345 13.80 4.18 -28.33
CA TYR A 345 14.48 5.39 -28.80
C TYR A 345 13.64 6.24 -29.77
N TRP A 346 12.31 6.17 -29.66
CA TRP A 346 11.38 6.93 -30.49
C TRP A 346 10.96 8.27 -29.87
N ASP A 347 11.24 8.45 -28.57
CA ASP A 347 10.98 9.70 -27.87
C ASP A 347 12.22 10.62 -27.84
N SER A 348 11.99 11.91 -27.64
CA SER A 348 12.99 12.99 -27.67
C SER A 348 13.76 13.17 -26.35
N ASP A 349 13.79 12.16 -25.48
CA ASP A 349 14.46 12.27 -24.19
C ASP A 349 15.98 12.44 -24.35
N PRO A 350 16.59 13.54 -23.88
CA PRO A 350 18.00 13.82 -24.15
C PRO A 350 18.99 12.96 -23.34
N ASN A 351 18.52 12.05 -22.48
CA ASN A 351 19.36 11.21 -21.63
C ASN A 351 19.19 9.72 -21.99
N THR A 352 19.77 9.34 -23.13
CA THR A 352 19.80 7.93 -23.57
C THR A 352 20.70 7.06 -22.69
N ALA A 353 21.60 7.65 -21.89
CA ALA A 353 22.63 6.91 -21.15
C ALA A 353 22.04 5.84 -20.21
N VAL A 354 20.86 6.10 -19.62
CA VAL A 354 20.16 5.13 -18.77
C VAL A 354 19.64 3.96 -19.61
N LEU A 355 19.06 4.25 -20.78
CA LEU A 355 18.53 3.22 -21.67
C LEU A 355 19.66 2.39 -22.30
N ASP A 356 20.76 3.04 -22.68
CA ASP A 356 21.98 2.41 -23.19
C ASP A 356 22.56 1.45 -22.15
N ALA A 357 22.64 1.86 -20.88
CA ALA A 357 23.08 1.01 -19.78
C ALA A 357 22.16 -0.21 -19.57
N ILE A 358 20.84 -0.05 -19.72
CA ILE A 358 19.88 -1.17 -19.61
C ILE A 358 20.03 -2.13 -20.79
N HIS A 359 20.08 -1.63 -22.02
CA HIS A 359 20.22 -2.47 -23.21
C HIS A 359 21.59 -3.19 -23.26
N ALA A 360 22.65 -2.56 -22.75
CA ALA A 360 23.97 -3.18 -22.64
C ALA A 360 23.97 -4.45 -21.76
N THR A 361 22.98 -4.64 -20.88
CA THR A 361 22.86 -5.87 -20.08
C THR A 361 22.50 -7.10 -20.91
N GLY A 362 21.93 -6.92 -22.11
CA GLY A 362 21.46 -8.00 -22.98
C GLY A 362 20.26 -8.80 -22.46
N LYS A 363 19.78 -8.55 -21.23
CA LYS A 363 18.67 -9.28 -20.61
C LYS A 363 17.31 -8.91 -21.19
N TYR A 364 17.13 -7.63 -21.51
CA TYR A 364 15.85 -7.09 -21.95
C TYR A 364 15.93 -6.76 -23.44
N PRO A 365 15.18 -7.45 -24.32
CA PRO A 365 15.19 -7.10 -25.74
C PRO A 365 14.58 -5.71 -25.97
N ALA A 366 15.01 -5.01 -27.01
CA ALA A 366 14.46 -3.70 -27.44
C ALA A 366 13.05 -3.83 -28.07
N THR A 367 12.21 -4.67 -27.48
CA THR A 367 10.81 -4.89 -27.84
C THR A 367 9.91 -4.45 -26.68
N GLU A 368 8.62 -4.29 -26.94
CA GLU A 368 7.65 -3.97 -25.90
C GLU A 368 7.58 -5.06 -24.81
N LYS A 369 7.72 -6.33 -25.19
CA LYS A 369 7.82 -7.43 -24.23
C LYS A 369 9.03 -7.28 -23.29
N GLY A 370 10.17 -6.82 -23.83
CA GLY A 370 11.36 -6.52 -23.03
C GLY A 370 11.16 -5.36 -22.07
N PHE A 371 10.48 -4.29 -22.50
CA PHE A 371 10.11 -3.16 -21.63
C PHE A 371 9.30 -3.60 -20.41
N TYR A 372 8.25 -4.41 -20.62
CA TYR A 372 7.43 -4.89 -19.49
C TYR A 372 8.16 -5.89 -18.59
N ALA A 373 9.08 -6.70 -19.14
CA ALA A 373 9.95 -7.56 -18.35
C ALA A 373 10.90 -6.71 -17.47
N PHE A 374 11.49 -5.67 -18.03
CA PHE A 374 12.31 -4.70 -17.30
C PHE A 374 11.52 -4.04 -16.17
N LEU A 375 10.33 -3.49 -16.45
CA LEU A 375 9.51 -2.85 -15.43
C LEU A 375 9.06 -3.79 -14.31
N ARG A 376 8.89 -5.09 -14.59
CA ARG A 376 8.57 -6.08 -13.56
C ARG A 376 9.73 -6.22 -12.56
N ASP A 377 10.96 -6.25 -13.05
CA ASP A 377 12.15 -6.32 -12.22
C ASP A 377 12.39 -5.01 -11.45
N VAL A 378 12.18 -3.86 -12.11
CA VAL A 378 12.17 -2.55 -11.44
C VAL A 378 11.13 -2.52 -10.32
N ARG A 379 9.90 -3.01 -10.54
CA ARG A 379 8.84 -3.05 -9.52
C ARG A 379 9.19 -3.94 -8.34
N LYS A 380 9.83 -5.08 -8.60
CA LYS A 380 10.28 -6.00 -7.56
C LYS A 380 11.37 -5.38 -6.68
N ARG A 381 12.30 -4.63 -7.28
CA ARG A 381 13.45 -4.03 -6.58
C ARG A 381 13.13 -2.65 -5.97
N HIS A 382 12.40 -1.81 -6.70
CA HIS A 382 12.06 -0.43 -6.37
C HIS A 382 10.56 -0.18 -6.52
N PRO A 383 9.70 -0.71 -5.62
CA PRO A 383 8.26 -0.46 -5.67
C PRO A 383 7.90 1.02 -5.57
N THR A 384 8.74 1.83 -4.91
CA THR A 384 8.61 3.30 -4.79
C THR A 384 9.01 4.06 -6.07
N CYS A 385 9.29 3.36 -7.17
CA CYS A 385 9.43 3.98 -8.49
C CYS A 385 8.05 4.20 -9.14
N PHE A 386 7.01 3.50 -8.67
CA PHE A 386 5.68 3.48 -9.29
C PHE A 386 4.70 4.37 -8.54
N PHE A 387 3.83 5.09 -9.26
CA PHE A 387 2.83 5.97 -8.66
C PHE A 387 1.47 5.87 -9.34
N SER A 388 0.37 5.98 -8.59
CA SER A 388 -1.02 5.93 -9.08
C SER A 388 -1.73 7.28 -9.06
N GLY A 389 -1.06 8.33 -8.60
CA GLY A 389 -1.56 9.70 -8.65
C GLY A 389 -0.50 10.69 -8.17
N GLU A 390 -0.92 11.92 -7.94
CA GLU A 390 -0.05 13.03 -7.53
C GLU A 390 -0.40 13.46 -6.10
N THR A 391 0.59 14.01 -5.39
CA THR A 391 0.42 14.63 -4.06
C THR A 391 1.19 15.94 -4.02
N LEU A 392 0.85 16.81 -3.07
CA LEU A 392 1.55 18.06 -2.81
C LEU A 392 2.12 18.08 -1.38
N ASP A 393 2.63 16.95 -0.90
CA ASP A 393 3.14 16.84 0.46
C ASP A 393 4.42 17.69 0.65
N PRO A 394 4.41 18.71 1.54
CA PRO A 394 5.53 19.62 1.73
C PRO A 394 6.70 19.00 2.49
N ARG A 395 6.62 17.75 2.93
CA ARG A 395 7.69 17.06 3.67
C ARG A 395 8.68 16.37 2.74
N TYR A 396 8.30 16.13 1.49
CA TYR A 396 9.12 15.42 0.51
C TYR A 396 9.58 16.35 -0.61
N ASP A 397 10.62 15.94 -1.30
CA ASP A 397 11.12 16.65 -2.48
C ASP A 397 10.21 16.40 -3.67
N ARG A 398 10.25 17.33 -4.62
CA ARG A 398 9.56 17.18 -5.90
C ARG A 398 10.11 15.98 -6.66
N GLY A 399 9.24 15.19 -7.29
CA GLY A 399 9.63 13.99 -8.03
C GLY A 399 9.86 12.75 -7.16
N VAL A 400 9.70 12.86 -5.84
CA VAL A 400 9.70 11.71 -4.94
C VAL A 400 8.33 11.06 -4.93
N VAL A 401 8.29 9.73 -4.97
CA VAL A 401 7.05 8.96 -4.76
C VAL A 401 6.85 8.79 -3.25
N VAL A 402 5.73 9.30 -2.77
CA VAL A 402 5.31 9.29 -1.37
C VAL A 402 4.35 8.14 -1.16
N VAL A 403 4.58 7.35 -0.11
CA VAL A 403 3.66 6.30 0.33
C VAL A 403 2.64 6.94 1.27
N GLU A 404 1.39 7.00 0.83
CA GLU A 404 0.25 7.44 1.65
C GLU A 404 -0.47 6.20 2.21
N GLU A 405 -0.37 6.02 3.53
CA GLU A 405 -1.11 4.97 4.23
C GLU A 405 -2.61 5.28 4.18
N ARG A 406 -3.40 4.29 3.80
CA ARG A 406 -4.86 4.36 3.85
C ARG A 406 -5.33 3.58 5.07
N PRO A 407 -6.18 4.14 5.95
CA PRO A 407 -6.71 3.43 7.11
C PRO A 407 -7.40 2.11 6.74
N GLN A 408 -7.95 2.03 5.53
CA GLN A 408 -8.51 0.82 4.93
C GLN A 408 -7.97 0.70 3.49
N GLY A 409 -7.23 -0.37 3.19
CA GLY A 409 -6.74 -0.70 1.86
C GLY A 409 -5.21 -0.71 1.72
N LYS A 410 -4.73 -0.94 0.49
CA LYS A 410 -3.29 -0.90 0.17
C LYS A 410 -2.79 0.56 0.21
N PRO A 411 -1.54 0.79 0.67
CA PRO A 411 -0.93 2.11 0.59
C PRO A 411 -0.96 2.63 -0.85
N SER A 412 -1.28 3.92 -1.03
CA SER A 412 -1.20 4.54 -2.34
C SER A 412 0.15 5.21 -2.53
N HIS A 413 0.80 4.93 -3.65
CA HIS A 413 2.02 5.62 -4.06
C HIS A 413 1.67 6.86 -4.88
N ARG A 414 2.03 8.05 -4.41
CA ARG A 414 1.73 9.32 -5.07
C ARG A 414 3.01 10.04 -5.45
N LEU A 415 3.11 10.53 -6.67
CA LEU A 415 4.23 11.37 -7.10
C LEU A 415 4.08 12.77 -6.50
N ASN A 416 5.08 13.23 -5.74
CA ASN A 416 5.05 14.56 -5.18
C ASN A 416 5.37 15.60 -6.25
N MET A 417 4.41 16.47 -6.53
CA MET A 417 4.51 17.52 -7.55
C MET A 417 4.87 18.88 -6.95
N ARG A 418 4.95 18.99 -5.62
CA ARG A 418 5.15 20.25 -4.92
C ARG A 418 6.55 20.81 -5.12
N PHE A 419 6.62 22.09 -5.51
CA PHE A 419 7.85 22.88 -5.40
C PHE A 419 8.13 23.18 -3.93
N GLN A 420 9.31 22.83 -3.46
CA GLN A 420 9.75 23.24 -2.12
C GLN A 420 10.06 24.73 -2.09
N SER A 421 9.85 25.36 -0.93
CA SER A 421 10.27 26.74 -0.75
C SER A 421 11.77 26.89 -1.06
N PRO A 422 12.16 27.91 -1.84
CA PRO A 422 13.56 28.23 -2.07
C PRO A 422 14.37 28.43 -0.78
N VAL A 423 13.71 28.83 0.31
CA VAL A 423 14.32 28.98 1.65
C VAL A 423 14.75 27.63 2.21
N ILE A 424 13.91 26.60 2.07
CA ILE A 424 14.20 25.23 2.52
C ILE A 424 15.38 24.65 1.74
N LEU A 425 15.40 24.88 0.42
CA LEU A 425 16.50 24.44 -0.44
C LEU A 425 17.81 25.14 -0.06
N ALA A 426 17.79 26.46 0.12
CA ALA A 426 18.96 27.24 0.55
C ALA A 426 19.47 26.85 1.95
N ALA A 427 18.58 26.42 2.84
CA ALA A 427 18.92 25.98 4.18
C ALA A 427 19.69 24.65 4.22
N ARG A 428 19.70 23.86 3.12
CA ARG A 428 20.49 22.62 3.00
C ARG A 428 21.99 22.87 2.95
N GLN A 429 22.38 24.06 2.50
CA GLN A 429 23.77 24.48 2.40
C GLN A 429 24.12 25.45 3.53
N SER A 430 25.41 25.49 3.89
CA SER A 430 25.92 26.50 4.83
C SER A 430 25.85 27.90 4.20
N PRO A 431 25.61 28.96 5.01
CA PRO A 431 25.58 30.32 4.48
C PRO A 431 26.96 30.70 3.94
N ARG A 432 26.99 31.41 2.80
CA ARG A 432 28.24 31.89 2.19
C ARG A 432 29.03 32.83 3.11
N CYS A 433 28.33 33.63 3.91
CA CYS A 433 28.92 34.55 4.88
C CYS A 433 28.28 34.34 6.27
N GLN A 434 29.05 33.79 7.21
CA GLN A 434 28.58 33.52 8.57
C GLN A 434 28.22 34.81 9.34
N LYS A 435 29.02 35.87 9.17
CA LYS A 435 28.77 37.16 9.82
C LYS A 435 27.45 37.78 9.36
N GLN A 436 27.16 37.73 8.06
CA GLN A 436 25.88 38.20 7.53
C GLN A 436 24.72 37.36 8.05
N ALA A 437 24.86 36.03 8.05
CA ALA A 437 23.83 35.12 8.54
C ALA A 437 23.49 35.34 10.02
N ALA A 438 24.48 35.66 10.85
CA ALA A 438 24.28 36.02 12.25
C ALA A 438 23.51 37.34 12.41
N SER A 439 23.90 38.38 11.66
CA SER A 439 23.20 39.68 11.66
C SER A 439 21.77 39.59 11.12
N ASP A 440 21.55 38.78 10.08
CA ASP A 440 20.22 38.51 9.53
C ASP A 440 19.35 37.77 10.56
N LEU A 441 19.91 36.80 11.27
CA LEU A 441 19.21 36.06 12.32
C LEU A 441 18.82 37.00 13.47
N GLU A 442 19.72 37.86 13.92
CA GLU A 442 19.44 38.87 14.96
C GLU A 442 18.29 39.79 14.53
N THR A 443 18.31 40.30 13.29
CA THR A 443 17.24 41.14 12.74
C THR A 443 15.89 40.42 12.74
N LEU A 444 15.86 39.14 12.35
CA LEU A 444 14.64 38.34 12.32
C LEU A 444 14.12 38.02 13.73
N LEU A 445 15.01 37.66 14.65
CA LEU A 445 14.64 37.37 16.04
C LEU A 445 14.17 38.62 16.78
N GLU A 446 14.81 39.77 16.54
CA GLU A 446 14.36 41.06 17.05
C GLU A 446 12.96 41.40 16.53
N PHE A 447 12.71 41.22 15.23
CA PHE A 447 11.39 41.47 14.65
C PHE A 447 10.31 40.59 15.27
N ILE A 448 10.55 39.28 15.41
CA ILE A 448 9.61 38.36 16.09
C ILE A 448 9.46 38.74 17.56
N GLY A 449 10.54 39.14 18.23
CA GLY A 449 10.55 39.70 19.58
C GLY A 449 9.61 40.89 19.74
N ARG A 450 9.70 41.86 18.83
CA ARG A 450 8.86 43.06 18.82
C ARG A 450 7.39 42.77 18.50
N VAL A 451 7.11 41.81 17.61
CA VAL A 451 5.74 41.47 17.22
C VAL A 451 5.01 40.70 18.32
N PHE A 452 5.67 39.74 18.97
CA PHE A 452 5.03 38.80 19.91
C PHE A 452 5.29 39.12 21.39
N GLY A 453 6.31 39.93 21.72
CA GLY A 453 6.62 40.34 23.08
C GLY A 453 6.78 39.13 24.03
N PRO A 454 6.00 39.01 25.11
CA PRO A 454 6.08 37.87 26.04
C PRO A 454 5.87 36.51 25.36
N ASP A 455 5.11 36.45 24.27
CA ASP A 455 4.75 35.20 23.59
C ASP A 455 5.78 34.76 22.53
N THR A 456 6.90 35.47 22.36
CA THR A 456 7.92 35.20 21.35
C THR A 456 8.46 33.78 21.40
N ASN A 457 8.77 33.25 22.59
CA ASN A 457 9.28 31.88 22.70
C ASN A 457 8.26 30.84 22.24
N TYR A 458 6.98 31.02 22.58
CA TYR A 458 5.92 30.11 22.15
C TYR A 458 5.78 30.11 20.63
N GLU A 459 5.88 31.27 19.99
CA GLU A 459 5.87 31.35 18.53
C GLU A 459 7.09 30.67 17.90
N LEU A 460 8.30 30.91 18.43
CA LEU A 460 9.51 30.26 17.94
C LEU A 460 9.46 28.74 18.09
N ASP A 461 8.92 28.23 19.21
CA ASP A 461 8.72 26.79 19.44
C ASP A 461 7.69 26.21 18.46
N THR A 462 6.61 26.96 18.20
CA THR A 462 5.59 26.59 17.21
C THR A 462 6.19 26.47 15.82
N LEU A 463 6.98 27.47 15.40
CA LEU A 463 7.64 27.46 14.09
C LEU A 463 8.70 26.36 14.00
N ALA A 464 9.48 26.14 15.05
CA ALA A 464 10.48 25.07 15.12
C ALA A 464 9.83 23.69 15.03
N TYR A 465 8.72 23.47 15.74
CA TYR A 465 7.93 22.24 15.61
C TYR A 465 7.48 22.00 14.17
N MET A 466 6.96 23.03 13.48
CA MET A 466 6.55 22.92 12.08
C MET A 466 7.73 22.64 11.13
N VAL A 467 8.89 23.26 11.38
CA VAL A 467 10.12 23.02 10.61
C VAL A 467 10.63 21.58 10.78
N GLN A 468 10.69 21.09 12.03
CA GLN A 468 11.29 19.80 12.37
C GLN A 468 10.37 18.61 12.06
N SER A 469 9.07 18.75 12.32
CA SER A 469 8.10 17.65 12.15
C SER A 469 7.38 17.67 10.80
N GLY A 470 7.29 18.83 10.15
CA GLY A 470 6.43 19.05 8.99
C GLY A 470 4.93 18.95 9.30
N LYS A 471 4.53 18.89 10.58
CA LYS A 471 3.14 18.82 11.02
C LYS A 471 2.61 20.21 11.40
N ARG A 472 1.29 20.35 11.37
CA ARG A 472 0.57 21.55 11.81
C ARG A 472 0.55 21.67 13.35
N PRO A 473 0.55 22.89 13.91
CA PRO A 473 0.67 23.10 15.35
C PRO A 473 -0.64 22.97 16.15
N GLY A 474 -1.79 22.72 15.50
CA GLY A 474 -3.07 22.52 16.20
C GLY A 474 -3.81 23.81 16.59
N HIS A 475 -3.36 24.96 16.08
CA HIS A 475 -4.01 26.26 16.31
C HIS A 475 -3.80 27.21 15.12
N LEU A 476 -4.68 28.21 15.01
CA LEU A 476 -4.51 29.37 14.13
C LEU A 476 -3.76 30.49 14.88
N LEU A 477 -3.10 31.36 14.12
CA LEU A 477 -2.58 32.64 14.61
C LEU A 477 -3.54 33.75 14.21
N PHE A 478 -4.05 34.48 15.20
CA PHE A 478 -4.82 35.70 15.00
C PHE A 478 -3.98 36.88 15.51
N LEU A 479 -3.36 37.61 14.58
CA LEU A 479 -2.49 38.75 14.86
C LEU A 479 -3.24 40.05 14.62
N VAL A 480 -3.47 40.82 15.69
CA VAL A 480 -4.21 42.09 15.66
C VAL A 480 -3.28 43.25 15.95
N GLY A 481 -3.49 44.40 15.31
CA GLY A 481 -2.77 45.63 15.63
C GLY A 481 -3.05 46.74 14.63
N GLU A 482 -2.43 47.90 14.81
CA GLU A 482 -2.64 49.07 13.95
C GLU A 482 -2.14 48.85 12.51
N PRO A 483 -2.66 49.58 11.51
CA PRO A 483 -2.14 49.52 10.14
C PRO A 483 -0.66 49.88 10.06
N GLY A 484 0.11 49.18 9.22
CA GLY A 484 1.50 49.54 8.95
C GLY A 484 2.54 49.20 10.02
N VAL A 485 2.19 48.36 11.02
CA VAL A 485 3.10 47.91 12.09
C VAL A 485 3.90 46.64 11.76
N GLY A 486 3.78 46.10 10.55
CA GLY A 486 4.55 44.94 10.09
C GLY A 486 3.82 43.58 10.13
N LYS A 487 2.52 43.53 10.43
CA LYS A 487 1.72 42.29 10.42
C LYS A 487 1.81 41.54 9.09
N SER A 488 1.67 42.27 7.97
CA SER A 488 1.78 41.71 6.63
C SER A 488 3.20 41.21 6.32
N THR A 489 4.23 41.89 6.84
CA THR A 489 5.63 41.46 6.72
C THR A 489 5.86 40.12 7.42
N TYR A 490 5.30 39.93 8.63
CA TYR A 490 5.36 38.66 9.34
C TYR A 490 4.72 37.52 8.56
N ASN A 491 3.50 37.74 8.05
CA ASN A 491 2.79 36.76 7.25
C ASN A 491 3.52 36.42 5.93
N HIS A 492 4.07 37.43 5.26
CA HIS A 492 4.89 37.26 4.06
C HIS A 492 6.16 36.45 4.36
N MET A 493 6.84 36.74 5.47
CA MET A 493 8.00 35.97 5.94
C MET A 493 7.66 34.50 6.14
N LEU A 494 6.54 34.18 6.81
CA LEU A 494 6.12 32.79 7.00
C LEU A 494 5.80 32.09 5.67
N THR A 495 5.07 32.76 4.79
CA THR A 495 4.71 32.21 3.47
C THR A 495 5.96 31.94 2.63
N ALA A 496 6.89 32.91 2.57
CA ALA A 496 8.17 32.76 1.88
C ALA A 496 9.00 31.61 2.46
N MET A 497 9.09 31.52 3.79
CA MET A 497 9.90 30.53 4.48
C MET A 497 9.39 29.10 4.27
N PHE A 498 8.09 28.85 4.39
CA PHE A 498 7.55 27.49 4.32
C PHE A 498 7.11 27.06 2.92
N ASP A 499 6.48 27.96 2.17
CA ASP A 499 5.75 27.61 0.94
C ASP A 499 6.31 28.29 -0.32
N GLY A 500 7.21 29.26 -0.16
CA GLY A 500 7.76 30.04 -1.26
C GLY A 500 6.75 31.05 -1.83
N ILE A 501 7.23 31.91 -2.72
CA ILE A 501 6.42 32.91 -3.42
C ILE A 501 6.69 32.78 -4.92
N GLY A 502 5.65 32.57 -5.72
CA GLY A 502 5.76 32.39 -7.17
C GLY A 502 4.57 31.64 -7.75
N GLN A 503 4.64 31.31 -9.04
CA GLN A 503 3.63 30.47 -9.67
C GLN A 503 3.64 29.07 -9.05
N GLY A 504 2.47 28.58 -8.60
CA GLY A 504 2.34 27.27 -7.95
C GLY A 504 2.86 27.22 -6.50
N MET A 505 3.20 28.35 -5.90
CA MET A 505 3.71 28.47 -4.52
C MET A 505 2.87 29.47 -3.70
N GLY A 506 2.87 29.29 -2.38
CA GLY A 506 2.19 30.17 -1.42
C GLY A 506 0.72 29.81 -1.14
N GLY A 507 0.29 30.03 0.10
CA GLY A 507 -1.07 29.76 0.55
C GLY A 507 -1.78 31.05 0.95
N GLN A 508 -2.60 31.62 0.07
CA GLN A 508 -3.39 32.81 0.40
C GLN A 508 -4.80 32.72 -0.14
N ILE A 509 -5.78 32.98 0.71
CA ILE A 509 -7.20 33.05 0.33
C ILE A 509 -7.84 34.35 0.81
N ASP A 510 -8.88 34.75 0.10
CA ASP A 510 -9.78 35.83 0.52
C ASP A 510 -10.80 35.25 1.51
N GLY A 511 -10.99 35.90 2.67
CA GLY A 511 -11.88 35.41 3.71
C GLY A 511 -13.35 35.38 3.28
N THR A 512 -13.76 36.15 2.26
CA THR A 512 -15.11 36.05 1.67
C THR A 512 -15.38 34.66 1.08
N LYS A 513 -14.34 33.95 0.63
CA LYS A 513 -14.46 32.60 0.06
C LYS A 513 -14.71 31.52 1.10
N LEU A 514 -14.58 31.82 2.39
CA LEU A 514 -14.82 30.87 3.47
C LEU A 514 -16.30 30.65 3.79
N VAL A 515 -17.16 31.61 3.41
CA VAL A 515 -18.59 31.63 3.73
C VAL A 515 -19.35 30.52 3.00
N ASN A 516 -19.12 30.37 1.70
CA ASN A 516 -19.81 29.38 0.87
C ASN A 516 -18.95 28.11 0.74
N GLU A 517 -19.55 26.95 0.97
CA GLU A 517 -18.83 25.68 0.96
C GLU A 517 -18.17 25.35 -0.38
N GLY A 518 -18.86 25.52 -1.51
CA GLY A 518 -18.27 25.29 -2.83
C GLY A 518 -17.12 26.25 -3.11
N ALA A 519 -17.33 27.54 -2.89
CA ALA A 519 -16.28 28.56 -3.05
C ALA A 519 -15.07 28.28 -2.16
N ARG A 520 -15.29 27.77 -0.94
CA ARG A 520 -14.26 27.36 -0.01
C ARG A 520 -13.46 26.18 -0.55
N ARG A 521 -14.11 25.09 -0.99
CA ARG A 521 -13.42 23.91 -1.55
C ARG A 521 -12.56 24.27 -2.76
N PHE A 522 -13.04 25.16 -3.64
CA PHE A 522 -12.25 25.70 -4.75
C PHE A 522 -11.07 26.57 -4.31
N ALA A 523 -11.27 27.43 -3.30
CA ALA A 523 -10.19 28.24 -2.76
C ALA A 523 -9.12 27.38 -2.06
N LEU A 524 -9.57 26.35 -1.32
CA LEU A 524 -8.70 25.41 -0.61
C LEU A 524 -7.89 24.52 -1.57
N ALA A 525 -8.42 24.20 -2.76
CA ALA A 525 -7.66 23.51 -3.79
C ALA A 525 -6.39 24.26 -4.23
N ARG A 526 -6.38 25.60 -4.13
CA ARG A 526 -5.21 26.42 -4.50
C ARG A 526 -4.12 26.44 -3.44
N VAL A 527 -4.43 26.02 -2.21
CA VAL A 527 -3.52 26.04 -1.07
C VAL A 527 -3.23 24.63 -0.55
N GLU A 528 -3.57 23.62 -1.35
CA GLU A 528 -3.20 22.23 -1.08
C GLU A 528 -1.69 22.10 -0.89
N GLY A 529 -1.30 21.31 0.12
CA GLY A 529 0.11 21.11 0.47
C GLY A 529 0.80 22.30 1.15
N CYS A 530 0.13 23.46 1.29
CA CYS A 530 0.72 24.61 1.95
C CYS A 530 0.77 24.41 3.46
N ARG A 531 1.86 24.86 4.08
CA ARG A 531 2.04 24.86 5.53
C ARG A 531 1.53 26.14 6.17
N ILE A 532 1.43 27.23 5.42
CA ILE A 532 0.88 28.52 5.87
C ILE A 532 -0.31 28.87 5.00
N LEU A 533 -1.47 29.07 5.64
CA LEU A 533 -2.65 29.64 5.00
C LEU A 533 -2.86 31.06 5.51
N SER A 534 -2.50 32.04 4.69
CA SER A 534 -2.78 33.45 4.93
C SER A 534 -4.23 33.79 4.56
N ILE A 535 -4.98 34.36 5.48
CA ILE A 535 -6.28 34.99 5.21
C ILE A 535 -6.09 36.50 5.32
N LYS A 536 -6.21 37.21 4.18
CA LYS A 536 -5.92 38.66 4.12
C LYS A 536 -6.91 39.49 4.93
N GLU A 537 -8.19 39.23 4.79
CA GLU A 537 -9.25 39.91 5.55
C GLU A 537 -10.45 38.98 5.73
N LEU A 538 -11.09 39.07 6.90
CA LEU A 538 -12.40 38.48 7.14
C LEU A 538 -13.50 39.46 6.67
N PRO A 539 -14.63 38.95 6.16
CA PRO A 539 -15.66 39.80 5.55
C PRO A 539 -16.25 40.80 6.56
N LYS A 540 -16.05 42.10 6.32
CA LYS A 540 -16.60 43.20 7.13
C LYS A 540 -18.12 43.28 6.97
N GLY A 541 -18.83 43.66 8.03
CA GLY A 541 -20.29 43.85 8.00
C GLY A 541 -21.10 42.56 7.85
N SER A 542 -20.48 41.39 8.02
CA SER A 542 -21.18 40.10 8.02
C SER A 542 -22.07 39.96 9.25
N THR A 543 -23.18 39.24 9.13
CA THR A 543 -24.04 38.93 10.27
C THR A 543 -23.26 38.12 11.32
N ALA A 544 -23.67 38.23 12.59
CA ALA A 544 -23.08 37.44 13.68
C ALA A 544 -23.13 35.92 13.40
N HIS A 545 -24.16 35.47 12.67
CA HIS A 545 -24.29 34.08 12.24
C HIS A 545 -23.20 33.67 11.24
N THR A 546 -22.98 34.46 10.18
CA THR A 546 -21.93 34.20 9.18
C THR A 546 -20.54 34.17 9.82
N MET A 547 -20.26 35.09 10.75
CA MET A 547 -18.98 35.12 11.44
C MET A 547 -18.78 33.92 12.37
N ALA A 548 -19.84 33.44 13.02
CA ALA A 548 -19.80 32.20 13.80
C ALA A 548 -19.52 30.98 12.90
N GLN A 549 -20.13 30.91 11.71
CA GLN A 549 -19.87 29.85 10.74
C GLN A 549 -18.41 29.85 10.27
N ILE A 550 -17.87 31.00 9.86
CA ILE A 550 -16.46 31.12 9.45
C ILE A 550 -15.55 30.69 10.60
N THR A 551 -15.81 31.16 11.81
CA THR A 551 -15.03 30.80 13.01
C THR A 551 -15.07 29.28 13.26
N SER A 552 -16.23 28.65 13.14
CA SER A 552 -16.39 27.19 13.29
C SER A 552 -15.60 26.42 12.22
N THR A 553 -15.67 26.84 10.96
CA THR A 553 -14.88 26.23 9.88
C THR A 553 -13.38 26.35 10.11
N LEU A 554 -12.90 27.54 10.50
CA LEU A 554 -11.49 27.77 10.81
C LEU A 554 -11.02 26.89 11.97
N LYS A 555 -11.85 26.77 13.00
CA LYS A 555 -11.62 25.91 14.17
C LYS A 555 -11.50 24.43 13.78
N GLN A 556 -12.37 23.94 12.90
CA GLN A 556 -12.28 22.56 12.37
C GLN A 556 -10.97 22.35 11.60
N MET A 557 -10.59 23.30 10.74
CA MET A 557 -9.37 23.19 9.93
C MET A 557 -8.08 23.13 10.77
N VAL A 558 -8.05 23.76 11.95
CA VAL A 558 -6.85 23.77 12.80
C VAL A 558 -6.92 22.81 13.98
N ASP A 559 -8.02 22.08 14.17
CA ASP A 559 -8.19 21.20 15.33
C ASP A 559 -7.12 20.11 15.36
N PRO A 560 -6.36 19.91 16.46
CA PRO A 560 -5.22 19.00 16.49
C PRO A 560 -5.57 17.50 16.34
N GLY A 561 -6.85 17.12 16.25
CA GLY A 561 -7.31 15.75 16.03
C GLY A 561 -7.39 15.33 14.55
N ALA A 562 -7.84 14.09 14.34
CA ALA A 562 -7.99 13.48 13.01
C ALA A 562 -8.92 14.29 12.08
N ASP A 563 -9.93 14.95 12.65
CA ASP A 563 -10.88 15.79 11.91
C ASP A 563 -10.21 17.00 11.23
N GLY A 564 -9.11 17.50 11.80
CA GLY A 564 -8.33 18.58 11.23
C GLY A 564 -7.17 18.12 10.33
N ASP A 565 -6.86 16.82 10.29
CA ASP A 565 -5.73 16.28 9.51
C ASP A 565 -6.04 16.14 8.02
N TYR A 566 -7.31 16.24 7.63
CA TYR A 566 -7.75 16.15 6.24
C TYR A 566 -8.83 17.18 5.95
N PHE A 567 -8.90 17.63 4.71
CA PHE A 567 -9.98 18.50 4.23
C PHE A 567 -10.33 18.17 2.78
N GLN A 568 -11.55 18.53 2.39
CA GLN A 568 -12.03 18.34 1.03
C GLN A 568 -11.66 19.53 0.14
N ILE A 569 -11.20 19.21 -1.06
CA ILE A 569 -10.93 20.18 -2.12
C ILE A 569 -11.73 19.84 -3.37
N GLU A 570 -12.00 20.87 -4.16
CA GLU A 570 -12.63 20.74 -5.47
C GLU A 570 -11.77 21.44 -6.51
N ARG A 571 -11.24 20.66 -7.46
CA ARG A 571 -10.47 21.21 -8.59
C ARG A 571 -11.39 21.35 -9.79
N LYS A 572 -11.21 22.40 -10.60
CA LYS A 572 -12.05 22.65 -11.77
C LYS A 572 -12.04 21.42 -12.70
N GLY A 573 -13.21 20.87 -12.96
CA GLY A 573 -13.39 19.72 -13.85
C GLY A 573 -12.89 18.38 -13.28
N LYS A 574 -12.70 18.27 -11.96
CA LYS A 574 -12.36 17.02 -11.27
C LYS A 574 -13.31 16.80 -10.09
N ASP A 575 -13.53 15.53 -9.74
CA ASP A 575 -14.32 15.16 -8.58
C ASP A 575 -13.71 15.68 -7.27
N ILE A 576 -14.55 15.79 -6.25
CA ILE A 576 -14.12 16.19 -4.90
C ILE A 576 -13.13 15.15 -4.35
N GLU A 577 -11.99 15.64 -3.86
CA GLU A 577 -10.93 14.80 -3.28
C GLU A 577 -10.69 15.22 -1.82
N THR A 578 -10.43 14.24 -0.95
CA THR A 578 -9.97 14.49 0.42
C THR A 578 -8.46 14.47 0.44
N VAL A 579 -7.85 15.56 0.89
CA VAL A 579 -6.39 15.75 0.91
C VAL A 579 -5.92 16.02 2.32
N ARG A 580 -4.63 15.72 2.56
CA ARG A 580 -4.02 15.92 3.87
C ARG A 580 -3.80 17.41 4.16
N ASN A 581 -4.06 17.77 5.41
CA ASN A 581 -3.87 19.11 5.94
C ASN A 581 -2.49 19.29 6.58
N PHE A 582 -1.75 20.28 6.09
CA PHE A 582 -0.46 20.71 6.65
C PHE A 582 -0.50 22.14 7.20
N MET A 583 -1.62 22.83 7.05
CA MET A 583 -1.65 24.28 7.17
C MET A 583 -1.80 24.75 8.61
N ARG A 584 -1.03 25.78 8.96
CA ARG A 584 -1.33 26.71 10.04
C ARG A 584 -2.06 27.91 9.41
N VAL A 585 -3.23 28.23 9.93
CA VAL A 585 -3.97 29.41 9.49
C VAL A 585 -3.38 30.65 10.17
N VAL A 586 -3.06 31.67 9.38
CA VAL A 586 -2.56 32.97 9.83
C VAL A 586 -3.53 34.04 9.36
N ILE A 587 -4.10 34.77 10.32
CA ILE A 587 -5.05 35.85 10.08
C ILE A 587 -4.43 37.11 10.66
N THR A 588 -4.28 38.12 9.81
CA THR A 588 -3.87 39.46 10.24
C THR A 588 -5.07 40.38 10.18
N SER A 589 -5.43 41.02 11.29
CA SER A 589 -6.55 41.98 11.33
C SER A 589 -6.13 43.32 11.91
N ASN A 590 -6.82 44.38 11.48
CA ASN A 590 -6.75 45.69 12.13
C ASN A 590 -7.81 45.85 13.24
N TYR A 591 -8.78 44.93 13.33
CA TYR A 591 -9.88 45.02 14.29
C TYR A 591 -9.89 43.80 15.21
N GLU A 592 -9.99 44.05 16.51
CA GLU A 592 -9.98 43.03 17.56
C GLU A 592 -11.20 42.10 17.51
N THR A 593 -12.33 42.63 17.01
CA THR A 593 -13.61 41.92 16.94
C THR A 593 -13.81 41.13 15.65
N SER A 594 -12.79 41.04 14.77
CA SER A 594 -12.95 40.33 13.49
C SER A 594 -13.12 38.82 13.62
N LEU A 595 -12.76 38.23 14.76
CA LEU A 595 -12.97 36.81 15.03
C LEU A 595 -13.57 36.64 16.42
N ARG A 596 -14.68 35.90 16.52
CA ARG A 596 -15.30 35.64 17.82
C ARG A 596 -14.48 34.60 18.58
N VAL A 597 -13.87 35.00 19.69
CA VAL A 597 -13.12 34.10 20.57
C VAL A 597 -14.04 33.65 21.70
N GLU A 598 -14.34 32.36 21.74
CA GLU A 598 -15.14 31.76 22.82
C GLU A 598 -14.28 31.56 24.07
N GLU A 599 -14.94 31.54 25.23
CA GLU A 599 -14.33 31.13 26.48
C GLU A 599 -13.78 29.70 26.34
N ASN A 600 -12.58 29.45 26.86
CA ASN A 600 -11.87 28.17 26.79
C ASN A 600 -11.49 27.67 25.38
N ASP A 601 -11.54 28.50 24.33
CA ASP A 601 -11.08 28.07 23.01
C ASP A 601 -9.56 27.81 23.00
N ARG A 602 -9.20 26.55 22.68
CA ARG A 602 -7.82 26.05 22.65
C ARG A 602 -7.11 26.15 21.30
N ARG A 603 -7.78 26.65 20.26
CA ARG A 603 -7.36 26.61 18.85
C ARG A 603 -6.95 27.98 18.31
N ILE A 604 -7.15 29.05 19.08
CA ILE A 604 -6.79 30.42 18.68
C ILE A 604 -5.61 30.88 19.53
N PHE A 605 -4.45 31.06 18.88
CA PHE A 605 -3.34 31.82 19.43
C PHE A 605 -3.54 33.28 19.05
N TYR A 606 -4.00 34.07 20.02
CA TYR A 606 -4.35 35.47 19.85
C TYR A 606 -3.18 36.34 20.29
N VAL A 607 -2.70 37.18 19.40
CA VAL A 607 -1.56 38.07 19.66
C VAL A 607 -1.94 39.50 19.27
N ARG A 608 -1.81 40.42 20.22
CA ARG A 608 -1.80 41.86 19.95
C ARG A 608 -0.36 42.22 19.57
N CYS A 609 -0.18 42.77 18.38
CA CYS A 609 1.13 43.14 17.86
C CYS A 609 1.82 44.10 18.84
N GLY A 610 3.00 43.72 19.33
CA GLY A 610 3.79 44.56 20.25
C GLY A 610 4.34 45.83 19.58
N ILE A 611 4.37 45.88 18.25
CA ILE A 611 4.67 47.09 17.48
C ILE A 611 3.38 47.91 17.34
N THR A 612 3.42 49.13 17.85
CA THR A 612 2.41 50.20 17.74
C THR A 612 2.98 51.34 16.91
N ILE A 613 2.14 52.30 16.51
CA ILE A 613 2.61 53.54 15.85
C ILE A 613 3.63 54.28 16.73
N ALA A 614 3.45 54.25 18.05
CA ALA A 614 4.32 54.95 19.00
C ALA A 614 5.72 54.35 19.15
N ASN A 615 5.87 53.03 19.00
CA ASN A 615 7.16 52.33 19.13
C ASN A 615 7.67 51.73 17.81
N LYS A 616 7.07 52.14 16.69
CA LYS A 616 7.38 51.65 15.35
C LYS A 616 8.85 51.92 15.02
N PRO A 617 9.63 50.90 14.61
CA PRO A 617 10.98 51.11 14.10
C PRO A 617 11.02 52.06 12.90
N ASP A 618 12.18 52.64 12.66
CA ASP A 618 12.40 53.52 11.51
C ASP A 618 12.31 52.77 10.17
N LEU A 619 12.31 53.54 9.08
CA LEU A 619 12.22 52.97 7.73
C LEU A 619 13.44 52.09 7.41
N ALA A 620 14.64 52.47 7.86
CA ALA A 620 15.88 51.75 7.61
C ALA A 620 15.85 50.33 8.20
N TYR A 621 15.23 50.16 9.37
CA TYR A 621 14.97 48.85 9.96
C TYR A 621 14.09 47.98 9.05
N TYR A 622 12.97 48.51 8.56
CA TYR A 622 12.07 47.77 7.68
C TYR A 622 12.70 47.47 6.31
N ASP A 623 13.52 48.36 5.77
CA ASP A 623 14.26 48.12 4.53
C ASP A 623 15.22 46.94 4.69
N ARG A 624 15.97 46.90 5.80
CA ARG A 624 16.85 45.76 6.15
C ARG A 624 16.05 44.47 6.31
N LEU A 625 14.94 44.51 7.05
CA LEU A 625 14.09 43.35 7.27
C LEU A 625 13.51 42.83 5.94
N ASN A 626 12.97 43.70 5.09
CA ASN A 626 12.44 43.33 3.79
C ASN A 626 13.52 42.77 2.87
N GLU A 627 14.74 43.30 2.94
CA GLU A 627 15.88 42.77 2.18
C GLU A 627 16.25 41.34 2.61
N VAL A 628 16.17 41.03 3.91
CA VAL A 628 16.38 39.67 4.43
C VAL A 628 15.23 38.74 4.00
N VAL A 629 13.98 39.18 4.18
CA VAL A 629 12.79 38.35 3.91
C VAL A 629 12.61 38.05 2.42
N SER A 630 12.93 39.00 1.55
CA SER A 630 12.79 38.83 0.09
C SER A 630 13.86 37.92 -0.54
N LYS A 631 14.99 37.67 0.14
CA LYS A 631 16.10 36.87 -0.35
C LYS A 631 16.10 35.49 0.33
N PRO A 632 15.77 34.39 -0.39
CA PRO A 632 15.65 33.07 0.24
C PRO A 632 16.92 32.59 0.96
N GLU A 633 18.09 32.89 0.42
CA GLU A 633 19.39 32.53 1.00
C GLU A 633 19.63 33.18 2.38
N ARG A 634 19.10 34.40 2.58
CA ARG A 634 19.21 35.14 3.83
C ARG A 634 18.17 34.67 4.84
N LEU A 635 16.91 34.58 4.43
CA LEU A 635 15.82 34.07 5.28
C LEU A 635 16.06 32.62 5.76
N ALA A 636 16.82 31.82 5.00
CA ALA A 636 17.24 30.47 5.39
C ALA A 636 18.00 30.42 6.71
N THR A 637 18.59 31.52 7.19
CA THR A 637 19.22 31.59 8.51
C THR A 637 18.22 31.28 9.65
N LEU A 638 16.99 31.79 9.56
CA LEU A 638 15.93 31.51 10.54
C LEU A 638 15.49 30.05 10.47
N TRP A 639 15.36 29.48 9.26
CA TRP A 639 15.07 28.05 9.10
C TRP A 639 16.12 27.17 9.77
N ARG A 640 17.42 27.45 9.58
CA ARG A 640 18.50 26.70 10.24
C ARG A 640 18.45 26.82 11.76
N TYR A 641 18.21 28.02 12.27
CA TYR A 641 18.00 28.25 13.71
C TYR A 641 16.84 27.40 14.25
N LEU A 642 15.66 27.48 13.62
CA LEU A 642 14.46 26.73 14.03
C LEU A 642 14.64 25.21 13.94
N LYS A 643 15.42 24.72 12.97
CA LYS A 643 15.72 23.28 12.81
C LYS A 643 16.49 22.69 14.00
N THR A 644 17.24 23.52 14.74
CA THR A 644 18.09 23.08 15.87
C THR A 644 17.55 23.49 17.23
N ARG A 645 16.47 24.27 17.27
CA ARG A 645 15.82 24.73 18.51
C ARG A 645 15.22 23.55 19.27
N ASP A 646 15.41 23.52 20.59
CA ASP A 646 14.79 22.51 21.46
C ASP A 646 13.28 22.77 21.59
N VAL A 647 12.48 21.76 21.27
CA VAL A 647 11.00 21.81 21.31
C VAL A 647 10.41 20.63 22.09
N ARG A 648 11.20 19.95 22.94
CA ARG A 648 10.74 18.77 23.70
C ARG A 648 9.55 19.06 24.60
N ASP A 649 9.45 20.28 25.11
CA ASP A 649 8.34 20.72 25.97
C ASP A 649 7.13 21.28 25.20
N TYR A 650 7.27 21.49 23.89
CA TYR A 650 6.19 21.98 23.04
C TYR A 650 5.19 20.86 22.75
N LYS A 651 3.91 21.11 23.07
CA LYS A 651 2.82 20.15 22.88
C LYS A 651 1.75 20.75 21.97
N PRO A 652 1.59 20.29 20.72
CA PRO A 652 0.63 20.87 19.76
C PRO A 652 -0.83 20.71 20.18
N ALA A 653 -1.15 19.71 21.02
CA ALA A 653 -2.49 19.53 21.55
C ALA A 653 -2.80 20.43 22.77
N LYS A 654 -1.78 21.07 23.36
CA LYS A 654 -1.94 22.00 24.49
C LYS A 654 -2.43 23.34 23.94
N ALA A 655 -3.36 23.97 24.66
CA ALA A 655 -3.82 25.30 24.31
C ALA A 655 -2.66 26.30 24.29
N PRO A 656 -2.65 27.27 23.35
CA PRO A 656 -1.66 28.34 23.33
C PRO A 656 -1.80 29.23 24.59
N PRO A 657 -0.76 30.01 24.94
CA PRO A 657 -0.83 30.99 26.01
C PRO A 657 -2.04 31.92 25.85
N VAL A 658 -2.63 32.26 26.99
CA VAL A 658 -3.77 33.18 27.04
C VAL A 658 -3.22 34.57 27.34
N SER A 659 -3.09 35.38 26.30
CA SER A 659 -2.67 36.78 26.40
C SER A 659 -3.79 37.66 26.94
N ASP A 660 -3.44 38.81 27.52
CA ASP A 660 -4.43 39.81 27.97
C ASP A 660 -5.36 40.25 26.82
N GLY A 661 -4.82 40.36 25.60
CA GLY A 661 -5.61 40.64 24.40
C GLY A 661 -6.62 39.54 24.07
N LYS A 662 -6.29 38.27 24.31
CA LYS A 662 -7.24 37.15 24.14
C LYS A 662 -8.39 37.26 25.13
N LEU A 663 -8.06 37.53 26.40
CA LEU A 663 -9.05 37.67 27.46
C LEU A 663 -9.95 38.88 27.22
N GLU A 664 -9.37 40.01 26.83
CA GLU A 664 -10.10 41.20 26.42
C GLU A 664 -11.07 40.91 25.27
N ALA A 665 -10.62 40.20 24.23
CA ALA A 665 -11.48 39.80 23.11
C ALA A 665 -12.62 38.86 23.54
N GLN A 666 -12.36 37.95 24.49
CA GLN A 666 -13.39 37.06 25.05
C GLN A 666 -14.42 37.83 25.88
N VAL A 667 -13.96 38.70 26.76
CA VAL A 667 -14.81 39.52 27.64
C VAL A 667 -15.65 40.49 26.81
N THR A 668 -15.05 41.20 25.86
CA THR A 668 -15.77 42.16 24.99
C THR A 668 -16.78 41.50 24.05
N ALA A 669 -16.57 40.22 23.70
CA ALA A 669 -17.53 39.45 22.91
C ALA A 669 -18.76 38.97 23.73
N MET A 670 -18.79 39.15 25.06
CA MET A 670 -19.94 38.81 25.88
C MET A 670 -21.10 39.77 25.58
N ALA A 671 -22.21 39.19 25.09
CA ALA A 671 -23.39 39.94 24.67
C ALA A 671 -24.14 40.60 25.84
N ASN A 672 -24.08 39.99 27.03
CA ASN A 672 -24.71 40.52 28.23
C ASN A 672 -23.73 41.48 28.95
N PRO A 673 -24.06 42.77 29.10
CA PRO A 673 -23.17 43.72 29.76
C PRO A 673 -22.87 43.39 31.22
N TRP A 674 -23.84 42.84 31.96
CA TRP A 674 -23.63 42.44 33.35
C TRP A 674 -22.57 41.36 33.47
N GLU A 675 -22.58 40.39 32.56
CA GLU A 675 -21.59 39.32 32.51
C GLU A 675 -20.23 39.85 32.08
N ARG A 676 -20.19 40.71 31.04
CA ARG A 676 -18.99 41.37 30.54
C ARG A 676 -18.25 42.14 31.63
N TYR A 677 -18.94 43.04 32.33
CA TYR A 677 -18.31 43.86 33.36
C TYR A 677 -17.97 43.07 34.62
N ALA A 678 -18.77 42.04 34.97
CA ALA A 678 -18.40 41.14 36.07
C ALA A 678 -17.10 40.37 35.74
N ALA A 679 -16.94 39.91 34.50
CA ALA A 679 -15.74 39.24 34.03
C ALA A 679 -14.51 40.17 34.07
N ALA A 680 -14.65 41.42 33.60
CA ALA A 680 -13.60 42.43 33.67
C ALA A 680 -13.22 42.77 35.13
N ALA A 681 -14.21 42.98 36.01
CA ALA A 681 -13.97 43.28 37.42
C ALA A 681 -13.26 42.12 38.15
N ILE A 682 -13.71 40.88 37.94
CA ILE A 682 -13.05 39.69 38.50
C ILE A 682 -11.61 39.57 38.01
N TRP A 683 -11.36 39.88 36.74
CA TRP A 683 -10.00 39.88 36.21
C TRP A 683 -9.13 40.94 36.90
N LEU A 684 -9.63 42.18 37.06
CA LEU A 684 -8.94 43.26 37.77
C LEU A 684 -8.56 42.86 39.20
N LEU A 685 -9.50 42.24 39.92
CA LEU A 685 -9.29 41.72 41.27
C LEU A 685 -8.12 40.71 41.27
N ARG A 686 -8.14 39.74 40.36
CA ARG A 686 -7.08 38.71 40.24
C ARG A 686 -5.71 39.31 39.94
N VAL A 687 -5.60 40.20 38.96
CA VAL A 687 -4.30 40.80 38.60
C VAL A 687 -3.79 41.78 39.66
N SER A 688 -4.67 42.27 40.53
CA SER A 688 -4.31 43.08 41.70
C SER A 688 -3.93 42.24 42.92
N GLY A 689 -3.95 40.90 42.80
CA GLY A 689 -3.63 39.97 43.89
C GLY A 689 -4.74 39.80 44.92
N ARG A 690 -5.94 40.35 44.68
CA ARG A 690 -7.10 40.18 45.59
C ARG A 690 -7.50 38.72 45.66
N GLU A 691 -7.82 38.25 46.86
CA GLU A 691 -8.37 36.92 47.07
C GLU A 691 -9.87 36.96 47.39
N MET A 692 -10.39 38.10 47.86
CA MET A 692 -11.78 38.27 48.29
C MET A 692 -12.36 39.63 47.90
N PHE A 693 -13.68 39.69 47.82
CA PHE A 693 -14.42 40.91 47.60
C PHE A 693 -15.85 40.74 48.11
N ASP A 694 -16.54 41.85 48.33
CA ASP A 694 -17.98 41.83 48.56
C ASP A 694 -18.76 42.24 47.31
N VAL A 695 -20.05 41.90 47.28
CA VAL A 695 -20.90 42.15 46.11
C VAL A 695 -21.07 43.64 45.79
N ARG A 696 -20.92 44.53 46.79
CA ARG A 696 -20.99 46.00 46.56
C ARG A 696 -19.72 46.47 45.86
N GLU A 697 -18.55 46.03 46.33
CA GLU A 697 -17.28 46.29 45.65
C GLU A 697 -17.32 45.80 44.20
N LEU A 698 -17.86 44.60 43.94
CA LEU A 698 -18.03 44.11 42.57
C LEU A 698 -18.92 45.05 41.72
N SER A 699 -20.09 45.46 42.23
CA SER A 699 -20.98 46.39 41.53
C SER A 699 -20.32 47.73 41.21
N ASP A 700 -19.59 48.30 42.17
CA ASP A 700 -18.90 49.58 42.01
C ASP A 700 -17.79 49.47 40.94
N LEU A 701 -17.02 48.38 40.94
CA LEU A 701 -16.05 48.08 39.88
C LEU A 701 -16.73 47.95 38.52
N MET A 702 -17.85 47.23 38.43
CA MET A 702 -18.59 47.07 37.18
C MET A 702 -19.08 48.41 36.62
N GLY A 703 -19.57 49.31 37.47
CA GLY A 703 -19.96 50.67 37.09
C GLY A 703 -18.79 51.47 36.51
N ALA A 704 -17.67 51.51 37.23
CA ALA A 704 -16.46 52.21 36.79
C ALA A 704 -15.90 51.66 35.47
N LEU A 705 -15.91 50.33 35.28
CA LEU A 705 -15.46 49.68 34.04
C LEU A 705 -16.42 49.96 32.89
N GLY A 706 -17.73 50.09 33.14
CA GLY A 706 -18.70 50.56 32.14
C GLY A 706 -18.46 52.00 31.69
N ASP A 707 -18.11 52.89 32.62
CA ASP A 707 -17.69 54.26 32.30
C ASP A 707 -16.38 54.32 31.51
N ASN A 708 -15.41 53.46 31.85
CA ASN A 708 -14.16 53.32 31.12
C ASN A 708 -14.42 52.80 29.69
N GLU A 709 -15.22 51.76 29.51
CA GLU A 709 -15.57 51.23 28.17
C GLU A 709 -16.27 52.29 27.32
N TYR A 710 -17.23 53.03 27.88
CA TYR A 710 -17.89 54.13 27.16
C TYR A 710 -16.87 55.17 26.67
N ARG A 711 -15.93 55.58 27.53
CA ARG A 711 -14.88 56.55 27.17
C ARG A 711 -13.92 56.01 26.13
N ASN A 712 -13.40 54.81 26.33
CA ASN A 712 -12.38 54.19 25.46
C ASN A 712 -12.93 53.80 24.08
N THR A 713 -14.26 53.72 23.95
CA THR A 713 -14.95 53.48 22.66
C THR A 713 -15.39 54.75 21.96
N GLY A 714 -15.11 55.93 22.52
CA GLY A 714 -15.66 57.19 22.00
C GLY A 714 -17.19 57.21 22.02
N GLY A 715 -17.80 56.48 22.96
CA GLY A 715 -19.25 56.37 23.11
C GLY A 715 -19.94 55.33 22.23
N ALA A 716 -19.20 54.54 21.44
CA ALA A 716 -19.80 53.52 20.57
C ALA A 716 -20.49 52.38 21.35
N VAL A 717 -20.08 52.13 22.61
CA VAL A 717 -20.75 51.20 23.52
C VAL A 717 -21.22 51.97 24.75
N ASN A 718 -22.53 51.96 25.02
CA ASN A 718 -23.12 52.64 26.17
C ASN A 718 -24.02 51.68 26.98
N ASP A 719 -23.38 50.76 27.69
CA ASP A 719 -24.07 49.79 28.56
C ASP A 719 -23.88 50.12 30.05
N ARG A 720 -23.71 51.41 30.37
CA ARG A 720 -23.53 51.86 31.75
C ARG A 720 -24.78 51.61 32.58
N SER A 721 -24.61 51.17 33.82
CA SER A 721 -25.68 50.81 34.74
C SER A 721 -25.17 50.85 36.18
N ASP A 722 -26.09 50.86 37.14
CA ASP A 722 -25.77 50.83 38.58
C ASP A 722 -25.50 49.41 39.11
N PHE A 723 -25.64 48.38 38.25
CA PHE A 723 -25.33 46.96 38.51
C PHE A 723 -25.75 46.42 39.89
N ASP A 724 -26.96 46.73 40.37
CA ASP A 724 -27.46 46.30 41.69
C ASP A 724 -27.91 44.83 41.73
N PHE A 725 -27.20 43.99 42.48
CA PHE A 725 -27.52 42.56 42.66
C PHE A 725 -28.65 42.28 43.67
N ARG A 726 -29.21 43.28 44.35
CA ARG A 726 -30.26 43.09 45.40
C ARG A 726 -31.59 42.54 44.86
N ALA A 727 -31.89 42.73 43.58
CA ALA A 727 -33.12 42.27 42.92
C ALA A 727 -32.82 41.52 41.61
N ALA A 728 -31.84 40.61 41.63
CA ALA A 728 -31.33 39.93 40.44
C ALA A 728 -32.42 39.16 39.65
N LYS A 729 -33.00 39.83 38.64
CA LYS A 729 -33.87 39.26 37.61
C LYS A 729 -33.26 39.56 36.24
N GLY A 730 -33.49 38.69 35.26
CA GLY A 730 -33.04 38.92 33.89
C GLY A 730 -31.50 38.96 33.75
N PRO A 731 -30.91 40.00 33.13
CA PRO A 731 -29.46 40.06 32.81
C PRO A 731 -28.52 39.83 34.00
N ALA A 732 -28.90 40.29 35.21
CA ALA A 732 -28.13 40.13 36.44
C ALA A 732 -27.92 38.65 36.84
N GLN A 733 -28.85 37.77 36.46
CA GLN A 733 -28.74 36.33 36.76
C GLN A 733 -27.63 35.65 35.95
N ALA A 734 -27.29 36.18 34.77
CA ALA A 734 -26.15 35.67 33.99
C ALA A 734 -24.82 36.03 34.69
N ALA A 735 -24.67 37.27 35.16
CA ALA A 735 -23.49 37.68 35.92
C ALA A 735 -23.33 36.91 37.24
N LEU A 736 -24.42 36.63 37.96
CA LEU A 736 -24.37 35.77 39.15
C LEU A 736 -23.97 34.32 38.80
N ARG A 737 -24.42 33.78 37.67
CA ARG A 737 -23.99 32.46 37.18
C ARG A 737 -22.50 32.46 36.85
N TYR A 738 -22.03 33.45 36.11
CA TYR A 738 -20.60 33.63 35.82
C TYR A 738 -19.78 33.73 37.12
N LEU A 739 -20.22 34.58 38.06
CA LEU A 739 -19.60 34.75 39.38
C LEU A 739 -19.52 33.43 40.15
N SER A 740 -20.60 32.63 40.18
CA SER A 740 -20.59 31.31 40.84
C SER A 740 -19.60 30.32 40.21
N GLY A 741 -19.26 30.52 38.93
CA GLY A 741 -18.20 29.79 38.25
C GLY A 741 -16.82 30.19 38.75
N GLN A 742 -16.61 31.46 39.10
CA GLN A 742 -15.29 32.06 39.39
C GLN A 742 -14.97 32.25 40.88
N ALA A 743 -15.97 32.29 41.75
CA ALA A 743 -15.83 32.58 43.17
C ALA A 743 -16.81 31.76 44.02
N ASP A 744 -16.40 31.43 45.24
CA ASP A 744 -17.22 30.76 46.24
C ASP A 744 -17.75 31.77 47.25
N LYS A 745 -18.98 31.54 47.70
CA LYS A 745 -19.60 32.37 48.73
C LYS A 745 -19.09 31.94 50.10
N VAL A 746 -18.46 32.87 50.81
CA VAL A 746 -17.81 32.63 52.12
C VAL A 746 -18.40 33.48 53.24
N GLY A 747 -19.16 34.53 52.92
CA GLY A 747 -19.89 35.34 53.90
C GLY A 747 -21.37 35.47 53.57
N GLY A 748 -22.22 34.78 54.33
CA GLY A 748 -23.67 34.86 54.28
C GLY A 748 -24.33 34.13 55.45
N GLY A 749 -25.45 34.65 55.97
CA GLY A 749 -26.29 33.96 56.93
C GLY A 749 -26.83 32.63 56.37
N LYS A 750 -27.37 31.76 57.25
CA LYS A 750 -27.92 30.44 56.90
C LYS A 750 -28.99 30.46 55.79
N ASP A 751 -29.59 31.62 55.54
CA ASP A 751 -30.59 31.86 54.50
C ASP A 751 -29.99 32.28 53.14
N GLY A 752 -28.67 32.19 52.99
CA GLY A 752 -27.97 32.58 51.77
C GLY A 752 -28.02 34.09 51.50
N ARG A 753 -28.32 34.94 52.48
CA ARG A 753 -28.27 36.41 52.37
C ARG A 753 -27.12 36.93 53.24
N GLY A 754 -26.70 38.18 53.07
CA GLY A 754 -25.63 38.74 53.90
C GLY A 754 -25.95 38.74 55.40
N TYR A 755 -24.93 38.86 56.24
CA TYR A 755 -25.06 38.86 57.70
C TYR A 755 -25.96 40.00 58.17
N LYS A 756 -26.83 39.76 59.18
CA LYS A 756 -27.62 40.83 59.80
C LYS A 756 -26.71 41.71 60.66
N ILE A 757 -26.92 43.02 60.60
CA ILE A 757 -26.31 43.97 61.53
C ILE A 757 -27.06 43.86 62.86
N GLU A 758 -26.34 43.82 63.98
CA GLU A 758 -26.97 43.71 65.31
C GLU A 758 -27.96 44.86 65.55
N GLY A 759 -29.16 44.51 66.04
CA GLY A 759 -30.23 45.48 66.33
C GLY A 759 -30.96 46.08 65.12
N GLY A 760 -30.66 45.66 63.88
CA GLY A 760 -31.21 46.28 62.66
C GLY A 760 -31.89 45.32 61.68
N THR A 761 -32.66 45.89 60.74
CA THR A 761 -33.23 45.19 59.57
C THR A 761 -32.26 45.14 58.37
N LYS A 762 -31.15 45.89 58.43
CA LYS A 762 -30.12 45.98 57.39
C LYS A 762 -29.17 44.77 57.43
N ARG A 763 -28.69 44.36 56.26
CA ARG A 763 -27.73 43.26 56.09
C ARG A 763 -26.44 43.76 55.45
N LEU A 764 -25.32 43.17 55.83
CA LEU A 764 -24.04 43.36 55.17
C LEU A 764 -24.07 42.81 53.73
N PRO A 765 -23.24 43.32 52.82
CA PRO A 765 -23.05 42.72 51.50
C PRO A 765 -22.62 41.25 51.60
N VAL A 766 -22.96 40.45 50.58
CA VAL A 766 -22.49 39.06 50.47
C VAL A 766 -21.01 39.07 50.09
N ILE A 767 -20.21 38.24 50.75
CA ILE A 767 -18.76 38.16 50.54
C ILE A 767 -18.41 36.91 49.75
N TYR A 768 -17.56 37.09 48.76
CA TYR A 768 -17.06 36.06 47.85
C TYR A 768 -15.53 35.93 47.99
N ALA A 769 -15.04 34.70 47.92
CA ALA A 769 -13.63 34.39 47.76
C ALA A 769 -13.39 33.81 46.37
N LEU A 770 -12.36 34.27 45.67
CA LEU A 770 -12.01 33.79 44.34
C LEU A 770 -11.57 32.32 44.41
N LYS A 771 -12.08 31.49 43.50
CA LYS A 771 -11.69 30.07 43.42
C LYS A 771 -10.20 29.94 43.11
N GLY A 772 -9.59 28.90 43.67
CA GLY A 772 -8.15 28.63 43.52
C GLY A 772 -7.26 29.43 44.48
N THR A 773 -7.83 30.28 45.35
CA THR A 773 -7.11 30.98 46.41
C THR A 773 -7.08 30.14 47.70
N LYS A 774 -6.07 30.38 48.55
CA LYS A 774 -6.00 29.69 49.86
C LYS A 774 -7.13 30.12 50.79
N VAL A 775 -7.66 31.32 50.57
CA VAL A 775 -8.68 31.95 51.41
C VAL A 775 -10.06 31.31 51.21
N ALA A 776 -10.40 30.92 49.98
CA ALA A 776 -11.66 30.23 49.69
C ALA A 776 -11.83 28.94 50.52
N HIS A 777 -10.76 28.14 50.66
CA HIS A 777 -10.78 26.92 51.47
C HIS A 777 -10.82 27.20 52.98
N ARG A 778 -10.07 28.19 53.44
CA ARG A 778 -9.96 28.51 54.87
C ARG A 778 -11.26 29.07 55.45
N LEU A 779 -11.99 29.88 54.68
CA LEU A 779 -13.15 30.63 55.16
C LEU A 779 -14.50 29.97 54.90
N ALA A 780 -14.53 28.79 54.27
CA ALA A 780 -15.77 28.06 53.96
C ALA A 780 -16.63 27.73 55.20
N SER A 781 -16.07 27.76 56.42
CA SER A 781 -16.78 27.51 57.68
C SER A 781 -16.45 28.53 58.78
N ALA A 782 -15.86 29.66 58.41
CA ALA A 782 -15.43 30.69 59.37
C ALA A 782 -16.60 31.52 59.93
N GLY A 783 -16.41 32.10 61.12
CA GLY A 783 -17.38 33.00 61.73
C GLY A 783 -17.52 34.32 60.97
N ARG A 784 -18.58 35.09 61.28
CA ARG A 784 -18.82 36.41 60.64
C ARG A 784 -17.60 37.33 60.76
N ASP A 785 -17.05 37.45 61.95
CA ASP A 785 -15.98 38.42 62.24
C ASP A 785 -14.67 38.00 61.56
N ASP A 786 -14.36 36.70 61.53
CA ASP A 786 -13.20 36.16 60.81
C ASP A 786 -13.24 36.46 59.31
N VAL A 787 -14.43 36.39 58.70
CA VAL A 787 -14.64 36.67 57.27
C VAL A 787 -14.49 38.16 56.98
N LEU A 788 -15.00 39.04 57.86
CA LEU A 788 -14.86 40.49 57.72
C LEU A 788 -13.40 40.93 57.91
N ASP A 789 -12.73 40.45 58.96
CA ASP A 789 -11.31 40.71 59.21
C ASP A 789 -10.42 40.20 58.09
N ALA A 790 -10.79 39.09 57.43
CA ALA A 790 -10.07 38.59 56.26
C ALA A 790 -10.28 39.47 55.03
N LEU A 791 -11.49 39.99 54.80
CA LEU A 791 -11.80 40.89 53.71
C LEU A 791 -11.04 42.21 53.84
N ASP A 792 -11.03 42.81 55.03
CA ASP A 792 -10.33 44.08 55.27
C ASP A 792 -8.81 43.91 55.12
N ARG A 793 -8.25 42.81 55.64
CA ARG A 793 -6.82 42.48 55.42
C ARG A 793 -6.47 42.26 53.95
N ASP A 794 -7.37 41.68 53.15
CA ASP A 794 -7.15 41.53 51.71
C ASP A 794 -7.13 42.89 51.00
N ARG A 795 -8.09 43.77 51.33
CA ARG A 795 -8.15 45.15 50.80
C ARG A 795 -6.91 45.96 51.11
N ASP A 796 -6.42 45.87 52.35
CA ASP A 796 -5.24 46.62 52.80
C ASP A 796 -3.95 46.14 52.13
N ARG A 797 -3.80 44.82 51.96
CA ARG A 797 -2.58 44.21 51.40
C ARG A 797 -2.52 44.31 49.88
N ASN A 798 -3.66 44.16 49.22
CA ASN A 798 -3.74 43.99 47.78
C ASN A 798 -4.52 45.16 47.18
N ARG A 799 -3.92 46.36 47.12
CA ARG A 799 -4.59 47.52 46.52
C ARG A 799 -4.88 47.27 45.04
N LEU A 800 -6.06 47.73 44.59
CA LEU A 800 -6.42 47.66 43.18
C LEU A 800 -5.44 48.45 42.33
N ARG A 801 -5.10 47.92 41.16
CA ARG A 801 -4.34 48.66 40.15
C ARG A 801 -5.13 49.88 39.71
N GLU A 802 -4.43 51.00 39.50
CA GLU A 802 -5.05 52.23 39.04
C GLU A 802 -5.67 52.07 37.65
N ASP A 803 -5.02 51.29 36.79
CA ASP A 803 -5.47 50.99 35.44
C ASP A 803 -5.74 49.49 35.23
N HIS A 804 -6.82 49.22 34.49
CA HIS A 804 -7.16 47.89 34.04
C HIS A 804 -6.19 47.41 32.93
N PRO A 805 -5.69 46.16 32.97
CA PRO A 805 -4.72 45.66 31.97
C PRO A 805 -5.32 45.53 30.56
N MET A 806 -6.62 45.26 30.45
CA MET A 806 -7.34 45.29 29.17
C MET A 806 -7.63 46.74 28.77
N GLN A 807 -7.15 47.16 27.59
CA GLN A 807 -7.22 48.54 27.11
C GLN A 807 -8.65 49.08 27.04
N ARG A 808 -9.62 48.23 26.69
CA ARG A 808 -11.05 48.54 26.63
C ARG A 808 -11.59 49.11 27.93
N PHE A 809 -11.09 48.62 29.06
CA PHE A 809 -11.55 49.02 30.40
C PHE A 809 -10.52 49.85 31.16
N ALA A 810 -9.42 50.26 30.52
CA ALA A 810 -8.35 51.04 31.12
C ALA A 810 -8.86 52.42 31.58
N GLY A 811 -8.24 52.97 32.61
CA GLY A 811 -8.65 54.20 33.27
C GLY A 811 -8.95 53.98 34.76
N PRO A 812 -9.05 55.09 35.52
CA PRO A 812 -9.13 55.05 36.96
C PRO A 812 -10.39 54.34 37.45
N VAL A 813 -10.19 53.28 38.23
CA VAL A 813 -11.27 52.53 38.88
C VAL A 813 -11.44 53.06 40.30
N ARG A 814 -12.00 54.28 40.43
CA ARG A 814 -12.25 54.88 41.75
C ARG A 814 -13.50 54.24 42.36
N LEU A 815 -13.30 53.42 43.38
CA LEU A 815 -14.39 53.02 44.27
C LEU A 815 -14.89 54.25 45.03
N PRO A 816 -16.20 54.40 45.27
CA PRO A 816 -16.70 55.44 46.16
C PRO A 816 -16.00 55.32 47.52
N GLU A 817 -15.52 56.43 48.09
CA GLU A 817 -15.07 56.42 49.48
C GLU A 817 -16.24 55.92 50.34
N SER A 818 -16.01 54.80 51.04
CA SER A 818 -17.02 53.94 51.65
C SER A 818 -17.86 54.60 52.73
#